data_AF-A0A944Y6T6-F1
#
_entry.id   AF-A0A944Y6T6-F1
#
_cell.length_a   1.000
_cell.length_b   1.000
_cell.length_c   1.000
_cell.angle_alpha   90.00
_cell.angle_beta   90.00
_cell.angle_gamma   90.00
#
_symmetry.space_group_name_H-M   'P 1'
#
loop_
_entity.id
_entity.type
_entity.pdbx_description
1 polymer ?
#
loop_
_entity_poly.entity_id
_entity_poly.type
_entity_poly.pdbx_seq_one_letter_code
_entity_poly.pdbx_strand_id
1 'polypeptide(L)'
;MIIKRRRGPNLHDFTLFLVLLGLVGLFSSSCVENGGVRAKKSSTKDGVNGSNGGGSNGPGAGPGDGGLGGADLEEFPNGITELRHIIDPFDGNYKTKVTIPKNFKGYLYLSGLNVTALNEKVVKVRFNFGRELEPIIIPAVIGRGTGITPQTDIEVLILDMNNQPFNNIRLLYDLFDYNDYRDTSGDEVKTPTLNPRNGGLFCRGLKLEDDPTFQGSSANGFCDSAGEKCNYAYAKVVDSGLLEGGIAKLPTEPQIDISGNGYASESLSTSLKKCLPDNNDRANFFTSVNQTLTGAGSMSVGENVIFGATTFTYNGPFRPLAESQWEIRTGAYFSEVSSSTPATGLFQKTMDTTANGGINSFLFPRVFKMNLTAGVSHLSSITPFDLVSTASNDAVRGLDPGLVVSTSTSFMAGCNGRVTNFDEFTNEGIGSCNVSATIEILSRDIESGRDVVLSTSKDVKIQLIRPSLTNFEGNEVLYSAMNACSNSQACGANTCCFNQRCWGKDIVSQCLEDANVIGNGGVGAVCSSDFQCSSLCCNQSTGTCAVHLNSADQKVFCSKSPGQSCVAKEYCRQENVPNCFIVKTGLDQQGTPTCALRCYNVPTHGECRNGICIPPSPPGVPIFDPLNPDCTDAIDPPTFPDT
;
A
#
# COMPACT_ATOMS: atom_id res chain seq x y z
N MET A 1 -58.44 12.62 -30.03
CA MET A 1 -57.44 13.70 -29.83
C MET A 1 -56.28 13.46 -30.79
N ILE A 2 -55.71 14.53 -31.33
CA ILE A 2 -55.04 14.63 -32.64
C ILE A 2 -53.80 13.73 -32.82
N ILE A 3 -53.75 13.07 -33.98
CA ILE A 3 -52.61 12.31 -34.54
C ILE A 3 -51.51 13.28 -34.97
N LYS A 4 -50.24 13.04 -34.58
CA LYS A 4 -49.07 13.74 -35.13
C LYS A 4 -48.05 12.72 -35.66
N ARG A 5 -48.07 12.49 -36.98
CA ARG A 5 -47.04 11.74 -37.72
C ARG A 5 -45.75 12.58 -37.78
N ARG A 6 -44.61 12.03 -37.32
CA ARG A 6 -43.27 12.57 -37.58
C ARG A 6 -42.77 12.09 -38.94
N ARG A 7 -42.37 13.02 -39.81
CA ARG A 7 -41.67 12.76 -41.09
C ARG A 7 -40.20 12.48 -40.80
N GLY A 8 -39.63 11.46 -41.45
CA GLY A 8 -38.21 11.16 -41.42
C GLY A 8 -37.37 12.19 -42.22
N PRO A 9 -36.05 12.24 -41.99
CA PRO A 9 -35.17 13.22 -42.63
C PRO A 9 -34.95 12.90 -44.12
N ASN A 10 -34.82 13.96 -44.92
CA ASN A 10 -34.67 13.90 -46.37
C ASN A 10 -33.25 13.43 -46.74
N LEU A 11 -33.18 12.58 -47.78
CA LEU A 11 -31.96 11.95 -48.32
C LEU A 11 -30.88 12.94 -48.80
N HIS A 12 -31.24 14.22 -48.99
CA HIS A 12 -30.34 15.27 -49.46
C HIS A 12 -29.38 15.83 -48.39
N ASP A 13 -29.73 15.75 -47.10
CA ASP A 13 -28.87 16.26 -46.03
C ASP A 13 -27.71 15.29 -45.70
N PHE A 14 -27.90 13.99 -46.00
CA PHE A 14 -26.90 12.96 -45.72
C PHE A 14 -25.73 12.98 -46.72
N THR A 15 -25.98 13.43 -47.96
CA THR A 15 -24.95 13.50 -49.00
C THR A 15 -24.02 14.70 -48.79
N LEU A 16 -24.53 15.82 -48.27
CA LEU A 16 -23.73 17.01 -47.98
C LEU A 16 -22.78 16.78 -46.79
N PHE A 17 -23.22 16.01 -45.78
CA PHE A 17 -22.41 15.67 -44.62
C PHE A 17 -21.24 14.72 -44.94
N LEU A 18 -21.46 13.77 -45.87
CA LEU A 18 -20.40 12.85 -46.33
C LEU A 18 -19.33 13.55 -47.19
N VAL A 19 -19.72 14.52 -48.01
CA VAL A 19 -18.75 15.32 -48.81
C VAL A 19 -17.92 16.25 -47.91
N LEU A 20 -18.52 16.80 -46.84
CA LEU A 20 -17.81 17.61 -45.86
C LEU A 20 -16.81 16.78 -45.04
N LEU A 21 -17.15 15.53 -44.69
CA LEU A 21 -16.22 14.62 -43.98
C LEU A 21 -15.04 14.19 -44.86
N GLY A 22 -15.25 14.02 -46.17
CA GLY A 22 -14.19 13.69 -47.12
C GLY A 22 -13.18 14.82 -47.36
N LEU A 23 -13.63 16.08 -47.31
CA LEU A 23 -12.77 17.25 -47.48
C LEU A 23 -11.92 17.57 -46.25
N VAL A 24 -12.38 17.22 -45.03
CA VAL A 24 -11.57 17.39 -43.80
C VAL A 24 -10.47 16.32 -43.68
N GLY A 25 -10.63 15.15 -44.29
CA GLY A 25 -9.61 14.08 -44.33
C GLY A 25 -8.43 14.35 -45.29
N LEU A 26 -8.56 15.29 -46.22
CA LEU A 26 -7.52 15.61 -47.22
C LEU A 26 -6.54 16.69 -46.76
N PHE A 27 -6.81 17.39 -45.64
CA PHE A 27 -5.92 18.42 -45.08
C PHE A 27 -5.02 17.93 -43.94
N SER A 28 -5.09 16.66 -43.56
CA SER A 28 -4.32 16.08 -42.43
C SER A 28 -3.16 15.17 -42.85
N SER A 29 -2.76 15.16 -44.13
CA SER A 29 -1.66 14.32 -44.66
C SER A 29 -0.46 15.10 -45.24
N SER A 30 -0.28 16.37 -44.90
CA SER A 30 0.84 17.19 -45.40
C SER A 30 1.65 17.84 -44.28
N CYS A 31 2.37 17.01 -43.51
CA CYS A 31 3.58 17.38 -42.77
C CYS A 31 4.38 16.08 -42.51
N VAL A 32 5.12 15.61 -43.50
CA VAL A 32 6.21 14.64 -43.29
C VAL A 32 7.51 15.44 -43.41
N GLU A 33 8.10 15.77 -42.26
CA GLU A 33 9.48 16.25 -42.20
C GLU A 33 10.45 15.11 -42.49
N ASN A 34 11.36 15.37 -43.43
CA ASN A 34 12.48 14.52 -43.79
C ASN A 34 13.40 14.30 -42.58
N GLY A 35 13.39 13.09 -42.02
CA GLY A 35 14.39 12.63 -41.07
C GLY A 35 15.75 12.45 -41.74
N GLY A 36 16.72 13.26 -41.32
CA GLY A 36 18.10 13.23 -41.78
C GLY A 36 18.82 11.90 -41.56
N VAL A 37 19.75 11.63 -42.47
CA VAL A 37 20.63 10.46 -42.52
C VAL A 37 21.42 10.30 -41.22
N ARG A 38 21.17 9.22 -40.47
CA ARG A 38 21.95 8.85 -39.30
C ARG A 38 23.26 8.18 -39.74
N ALA A 39 24.38 8.78 -39.38
CA ALA A 39 25.71 8.27 -39.63
C ALA A 39 25.95 6.90 -38.97
N LYS A 40 26.64 6.02 -39.70
CA LYS A 40 27.10 4.69 -39.28
C LYS A 40 27.92 4.76 -38.00
N LYS A 41 27.46 4.14 -36.92
CA LYS A 41 28.30 3.78 -35.77
C LYS A 41 28.98 2.44 -36.08
N SER A 42 30.27 2.51 -36.37
CA SER A 42 31.19 1.37 -36.54
C SER A 42 31.18 0.51 -35.28
N SER A 43 30.94 -0.78 -35.44
CA SER A 43 31.08 -1.80 -34.40
C SER A 43 32.55 -2.24 -34.32
N THR A 44 33.30 -1.75 -33.34
CA THR A 44 34.62 -2.31 -33.01
C THR A 44 34.42 -3.54 -32.12
N LYS A 45 34.61 -4.71 -32.72
CA LYS A 45 34.92 -5.96 -32.01
C LYS A 45 36.39 -5.89 -31.64
N ASP A 46 36.72 -5.74 -30.37
CA ASP A 46 38.06 -6.05 -29.88
C ASP A 46 38.04 -7.41 -29.18
N GLY A 47 38.50 -8.39 -29.96
CA GLY A 47 38.99 -9.66 -29.45
C GLY A 47 40.41 -9.47 -28.92
N VAL A 48 40.62 -9.96 -27.71
CA VAL A 48 41.93 -10.07 -27.07
C VAL A 48 42.80 -11.02 -27.88
N ASN A 49 43.91 -10.52 -28.43
CA ASN A 49 45.12 -11.31 -28.64
C ASN A 49 46.34 -10.38 -28.68
N GLY A 50 47.27 -10.61 -27.76
CA GLY A 50 48.50 -9.83 -27.63
C GLY A 50 49.58 -10.24 -28.62
N SER A 51 50.36 -9.26 -29.08
CA SER A 51 51.83 -9.33 -29.17
C SER A 51 52.42 -8.04 -29.75
N ASN A 52 53.43 -7.54 -29.03
CA ASN A 52 54.67 -6.89 -29.46
C ASN A 52 54.68 -5.83 -30.58
N GLY A 53 55.16 -4.64 -30.20
CA GLY A 53 56.41 -4.12 -30.78
C GLY A 53 56.34 -2.78 -31.52
N GLY A 54 57.03 -1.77 -30.96
CA GLY A 54 57.92 -0.91 -31.73
C GLY A 54 57.37 0.41 -32.31
N GLY A 55 57.70 1.51 -31.63
CA GLY A 55 58.53 2.60 -32.19
C GLY A 55 57.99 3.53 -33.29
N SER A 56 57.99 4.82 -32.93
CA SER A 56 58.47 5.98 -33.71
C SER A 56 57.47 6.99 -34.33
N ASN A 57 57.73 8.26 -33.94
CA ASN A 57 57.66 9.53 -34.66
C ASN A 57 56.31 10.20 -35.01
N GLY A 58 56.10 11.39 -34.42
CA GLY A 58 55.15 12.43 -34.85
C GLY A 58 55.54 13.11 -36.19
N PRO A 59 54.85 14.18 -36.66
CA PRO A 59 54.74 15.47 -35.94
C PRO A 59 53.37 16.19 -36.05
N GLY A 60 53.21 17.30 -35.32
CA GLY A 60 51.96 18.05 -35.16
C GLY A 60 51.68 19.21 -36.14
N ALA A 61 50.52 19.84 -35.94
CA ALA A 61 50.07 21.21 -36.29
C ALA A 61 48.56 21.24 -35.97
N GLY A 62 48.02 22.07 -35.06
CA GLY A 62 47.77 23.50 -35.19
C GLY A 62 46.25 23.74 -35.02
N PRO A 63 45.79 24.79 -34.32
CA PRO A 63 44.39 24.92 -33.89
C PRO A 63 43.50 25.38 -35.05
N GLY A 64 42.44 24.60 -35.33
CA GLY A 64 41.37 24.98 -36.24
C GLY A 64 40.32 25.78 -35.48
N ASP A 65 40.40 27.10 -35.59
CA ASP A 65 39.37 28.04 -35.18
C ASP A 65 38.13 27.85 -36.07
N GLY A 66 36.98 27.74 -35.43
CA GLY A 66 35.71 27.35 -36.05
C GLY A 66 34.54 27.66 -35.15
N GLY A 67 34.53 28.84 -34.55
CA GLY A 67 33.32 29.38 -33.93
C GLY A 67 32.26 29.64 -34.99
N LEU A 68 31.03 29.16 -34.75
CA LEU A 68 29.75 29.84 -34.97
C LEU A 68 28.59 28.87 -34.63
N GLY A 69 27.72 29.27 -33.71
CA GLY A 69 26.35 28.73 -33.62
C GLY A 69 25.87 28.43 -32.20
N GLY A 70 25.74 29.46 -31.36
CA GLY A 70 25.16 29.36 -30.02
C GLY A 70 23.73 28.78 -30.02
N ALA A 71 23.60 27.63 -29.40
CA ALA A 71 22.65 27.46 -28.31
C ALA A 71 23.52 27.27 -27.06
N ASP A 72 23.26 28.03 -26.01
CA ASP A 72 23.87 27.81 -24.69
C ASP A 72 23.49 26.40 -24.21
N LEU A 73 24.27 25.41 -24.64
CA LEU A 73 24.42 24.18 -23.90
C LEU A 73 25.36 24.57 -22.76
N GLU A 74 24.82 24.73 -21.55
CA GLU A 74 25.64 24.78 -20.34
C GLU A 74 26.64 23.61 -20.43
N GLU A 75 27.90 23.94 -20.67
CA GLU A 75 28.98 22.97 -20.75
C GLU A 75 29.22 22.50 -19.31
N PHE A 76 28.63 21.36 -18.92
CA PHE A 76 28.84 20.76 -17.61
C PHE A 76 30.32 20.32 -17.52
N PRO A 77 31.19 21.02 -16.76
CA PRO A 77 32.63 20.75 -16.76
C PRO A 77 32.98 19.35 -16.22
N ASN A 78 32.02 18.73 -15.53
CA ASN A 78 32.14 17.47 -14.81
C ASN A 78 31.22 16.35 -15.35
N GLY A 79 30.59 16.53 -16.52
CA GLY A 79 29.64 15.58 -17.11
C GLY A 79 28.21 15.68 -16.56
N ILE A 80 27.25 15.03 -17.24
CA ILE A 80 25.82 15.05 -16.89
C ILE A 80 25.61 14.19 -15.64
N THR A 81 24.85 14.70 -14.66
CA THR A 81 24.48 13.94 -13.46
C THR A 81 23.56 12.78 -13.82
N GLU A 82 23.83 11.59 -13.29
CA GLU A 82 23.03 10.39 -13.57
C GLU A 82 22.65 9.66 -12.28
N LEU A 83 21.35 9.46 -12.05
CA LEU A 83 20.86 8.71 -10.89
C LEU A 83 21.04 7.20 -11.09
N ARG A 84 21.66 6.53 -10.11
CA ARG A 84 21.97 5.10 -10.17
C ARG A 84 21.25 4.26 -9.11
N HIS A 85 21.17 4.77 -7.88
CA HIS A 85 20.57 4.01 -6.78
C HIS A 85 19.83 4.92 -5.80
N ILE A 86 19.05 4.26 -4.96
CA ILE A 86 18.43 4.81 -3.76
C ILE A 86 19.00 4.04 -2.58
N ILE A 87 19.35 4.74 -1.51
CA ILE A 87 19.69 4.07 -0.26
C ILE A 87 18.38 3.75 0.43
N ASP A 88 18.12 2.46 0.67
CA ASP A 88 16.92 2.02 1.36
C ASP A 88 16.94 2.55 2.81
N PRO A 89 15.94 3.36 3.22
CA PRO A 89 15.94 3.98 4.54
C PRO A 89 15.78 2.96 5.68
N PHE A 90 15.41 1.71 5.40
CA PHE A 90 15.18 0.70 6.43
C PHE A 90 16.36 -0.25 6.67
N ASP A 91 17.22 -0.45 5.67
CA ASP A 91 18.38 -1.36 5.79
C ASP A 91 19.72 -0.73 5.37
N GLY A 92 19.70 0.49 4.81
CA GLY A 92 20.89 1.24 4.43
C GLY A 92 21.58 0.76 3.16
N ASN A 93 21.01 -0.21 2.43
CA ASN A 93 21.63 -0.74 1.22
C ASN A 93 21.27 0.07 -0.04
N TYR A 94 22.19 0.09 -1.01
CA TYR A 94 21.97 0.66 -2.33
C TYR A 94 21.09 -0.24 -3.18
N LYS A 95 19.94 0.28 -3.64
CA LYS A 95 18.99 -0.45 -4.47
C LYS A 95 18.53 0.39 -5.66
N THR A 96 18.26 -0.26 -6.79
CA THR A 96 17.59 0.37 -7.94
C THR A 96 16.08 0.45 -7.74
N LYS A 97 15.53 -0.31 -6.77
CA LYS A 97 14.14 -0.27 -6.36
C LYS A 97 14.04 -0.23 -4.84
N VAL A 98 13.30 0.73 -4.30
CA VAL A 98 12.92 0.76 -2.88
C VAL A 98 11.41 0.81 -2.73
N THR A 99 10.90 0.19 -1.68
CA THR A 99 9.47 0.28 -1.32
C THR A 99 9.33 0.99 0.01
N ILE A 100 8.62 2.11 0.00
CA ILE A 100 8.38 2.93 1.20
C ILE A 100 6.87 3.18 1.37
N PRO A 101 6.39 3.34 2.61
CA PRO A 101 5.01 3.74 2.83
C PRO A 101 4.81 5.21 2.42
N LYS A 102 3.62 5.56 1.92
CA LYS A 102 3.32 6.93 1.49
C LYS A 102 3.37 7.99 2.60
N ASN A 103 3.27 7.58 3.86
CA ASN A 103 3.46 8.43 5.04
C ASN A 103 4.89 8.40 5.60
N PHE A 104 5.87 7.93 4.83
CA PHE A 104 7.28 7.89 5.26
C PHE A 104 7.75 9.27 5.72
N LYS A 105 8.38 9.29 6.91
CA LYS A 105 8.95 10.47 7.56
C LYS A 105 10.44 10.21 7.80
N GLY A 106 11.30 11.16 7.44
CA GLY A 106 12.75 11.04 7.59
C GLY A 106 13.49 11.60 6.37
N TYR A 107 14.71 11.14 6.16
CA TYR A 107 15.51 11.50 4.99
C TYR A 107 15.52 10.36 3.97
N LEU A 108 15.40 10.73 2.70
CA LEU A 108 15.58 9.82 1.58
C LEU A 108 16.84 10.21 0.82
N TYR A 109 17.68 9.24 0.50
CA TYR A 109 18.98 9.49 -0.13
C TYR A 109 19.03 8.86 -1.52
N LEU A 110 19.40 9.67 -2.51
CA LEU A 110 19.57 9.26 -3.89
C LEU A 110 21.05 9.36 -4.27
N SER A 111 21.63 8.31 -4.85
CA SER A 111 23.03 8.28 -5.26
C SER A 111 23.17 8.18 -6.77
N GLY A 112 24.20 8.84 -7.30
CA GLY A 112 24.41 8.98 -8.73
C GLY A 112 25.84 9.32 -9.10
N LEU A 113 26.11 9.37 -10.40
CA LEU A 113 27.37 9.84 -10.95
C LEU A 113 27.30 11.36 -11.15
N ASN A 114 28.44 12.04 -10.96
CA ASN A 114 28.59 13.48 -11.16
C ASN A 114 27.59 14.34 -10.37
N VAL A 115 27.23 13.92 -9.15
CA VAL A 115 26.40 14.73 -8.24
C VAL A 115 27.16 16.00 -7.80
N THR A 116 28.49 15.92 -7.71
CA THR A 116 29.42 17.05 -7.46
C THR A 116 29.19 18.24 -8.38
N ALA A 117 28.77 18.00 -9.62
CA ALA A 117 28.50 19.04 -10.61
C ALA A 117 27.33 19.96 -10.22
N LEU A 118 26.56 19.59 -9.18
CA LEU A 118 25.36 20.31 -8.75
C LEU A 118 25.58 21.21 -7.54
N ASN A 119 26.79 21.27 -6.95
CA ASN A 119 27.07 21.97 -5.68
C ASN A 119 26.74 23.48 -5.70
N GLU A 120 26.73 24.10 -6.87
CA GLU A 120 26.42 25.54 -7.04
C GLU A 120 24.96 25.79 -7.46
N LYS A 121 24.12 24.76 -7.55
CA LYS A 121 22.73 24.83 -8.06
C LYS A 121 21.71 24.58 -6.95
N VAL A 122 20.55 25.24 -7.06
CA VAL A 122 19.38 24.91 -6.23
C VAL A 122 18.70 23.69 -6.82
N VAL A 123 18.91 22.53 -6.19
CA VAL A 123 18.43 21.24 -6.71
C VAL A 123 17.07 20.87 -6.13
N LYS A 124 16.21 20.32 -6.99
CA LYS A 124 14.99 19.62 -6.59
C LYS A 124 14.92 18.28 -7.29
N VAL A 125 14.18 17.35 -6.73
CA VAL A 125 13.89 16.07 -7.36
C VAL A 125 12.40 15.99 -7.63
N ARG A 126 12.04 15.68 -8.88
CA ARG A 126 10.67 15.44 -9.31
C ARG A 126 10.46 13.95 -9.52
N PHE A 127 9.49 13.38 -8.83
CA PHE A 127 9.00 12.03 -9.03
C PHE A 127 7.71 12.08 -9.83
N ASN A 128 7.66 11.40 -10.98
CA ASN A 128 6.42 11.26 -11.75
C ASN A 128 5.85 9.87 -11.47
N PHE A 129 4.67 9.78 -10.85
CA PHE A 129 4.10 8.51 -10.39
C PHE A 129 3.07 7.93 -11.35
N GLY A 130 3.21 6.62 -11.59
CA GLY A 130 2.30 5.81 -12.37
C GLY A 130 2.25 6.17 -13.85
N ARG A 131 1.32 5.53 -14.56
CA ARG A 131 0.98 5.79 -15.97
C ARG A 131 0.51 7.23 -16.19
N GLU A 132 -0.11 7.81 -15.17
CA GLU A 132 -0.67 9.17 -15.20
C GLU A 132 0.40 10.25 -15.00
N LEU A 133 1.64 9.88 -14.65
CA LEU A 133 2.78 10.77 -14.47
C LEU A 133 2.51 11.91 -13.46
N GLU A 134 1.86 11.60 -12.35
CA GLU A 134 1.53 12.58 -11.31
C GLU A 134 2.83 13.11 -10.66
N PRO A 135 3.16 14.42 -10.80
CA PRO A 135 4.46 14.94 -10.38
C PRO A 135 4.45 15.36 -8.90
N ILE A 136 5.44 14.88 -8.13
CA ILE A 136 5.76 15.40 -6.80
C ILE A 136 7.18 15.94 -6.80
N ILE A 137 7.33 17.20 -6.42
CA ILE A 137 8.61 17.90 -6.41
C ILE A 137 9.05 18.11 -4.97
N ILE A 138 10.26 17.65 -4.65
CA ILE A 138 10.83 17.72 -3.31
C ILE A 138 12.17 18.46 -3.39
N PRO A 139 12.42 19.48 -2.55
CA PRO A 139 13.73 20.11 -2.45
C PRO A 139 14.80 19.08 -2.06
N ALA A 140 15.99 19.19 -2.65
CA ALA A 140 17.10 18.32 -2.33
C ALA A 140 18.33 19.14 -1.93
N VAL A 141 19.12 18.59 -1.01
CA VAL A 141 20.44 19.13 -0.64
C VAL A 141 21.51 18.10 -0.98
N ILE A 142 22.69 18.57 -1.37
CA ILE A 142 23.83 17.69 -1.64
C ILE A 142 24.57 17.48 -0.33
N GLY A 143 24.84 16.22 0.00
CA GLY A 143 25.58 15.85 1.20
C GLY A 143 26.45 14.63 0.95
N ARG A 144 27.12 14.16 2.01
CA ARG A 144 27.94 12.95 1.98
C ARG A 144 27.18 11.78 2.61
N GLY A 145 27.18 10.65 1.93
CA GLY A 145 26.70 9.36 2.43
C GLY A 145 27.85 8.37 2.58
N THR A 146 27.69 7.40 3.48
CA THR A 146 28.62 6.27 3.62
C THR A 146 28.63 5.45 2.33
N GLY A 147 29.77 5.36 1.65
CA GLY A 147 29.90 4.59 0.42
C GLY A 147 29.79 3.08 0.63
N ILE A 148 29.95 2.33 -0.47
CA ILE A 148 29.84 0.86 -0.52
C ILE A 148 30.89 0.19 0.41
N THR A 149 31.98 0.90 0.73
CA THR A 149 32.89 0.54 1.83
C THR A 149 32.97 1.69 2.84
N PRO A 150 33.16 1.41 4.15
CA PRO A 150 33.24 2.44 5.21
C PRO A 150 34.36 3.48 5.04
N GLN A 151 35.22 3.33 4.03
CA GLN A 151 36.36 4.21 3.75
C GLN A 151 36.15 5.11 2.53
N THR A 152 35.00 5.03 1.86
CA THR A 152 34.69 5.89 0.71
C THR A 152 33.47 6.74 1.03
N ASP A 153 33.64 8.06 1.09
CA ASP A 153 32.51 8.99 1.11
C ASP A 153 32.02 9.15 -0.33
N ILE A 154 30.71 9.01 -0.56
CA ILE A 154 30.08 9.35 -1.83
C ILE A 154 29.13 10.52 -1.65
N GLU A 155 29.01 11.37 -2.67
CA GLU A 155 28.02 12.45 -2.65
C GLU A 155 26.64 11.94 -3.05
N VAL A 156 25.64 12.37 -2.29
CA VAL A 156 24.24 11.95 -2.44
C VAL A 156 23.32 13.16 -2.41
N LEU A 157 22.18 13.05 -3.08
CA LEU A 157 21.07 13.97 -2.91
C LEU A 157 20.25 13.51 -1.70
N ILE A 158 20.04 14.40 -0.76
CA ILE A 158 19.26 14.17 0.46
C ILE A 158 17.96 14.93 0.33
N LEU A 159 16.85 14.22 0.46
CA LEU A 159 15.50 14.74 0.39
C LEU A 159 14.87 14.68 1.78
N ASP A 160 14.30 15.79 2.21
CA ASP A 160 13.55 15.86 3.47
C ASP A 160 12.10 15.39 3.26
N MET A 161 11.76 14.25 3.86
CA MET A 161 10.43 13.64 3.82
C MET A 161 9.61 13.95 5.08
N ASN A 162 10.07 14.84 5.97
CA ASN A 162 9.36 15.14 7.23
C ASN A 162 7.95 15.69 7.02
N ASN A 163 7.71 16.39 5.91
CA ASN A 163 6.39 16.89 5.52
C ASN A 163 5.52 15.83 4.82
N GLN A 164 5.99 14.58 4.72
CA GLN A 164 5.29 13.45 4.10
C GLN A 164 4.73 13.79 2.70
N PRO A 165 5.58 14.21 1.75
CA PRO A 165 5.14 14.72 0.45
C PRO A 165 4.35 13.69 -0.38
N PHE A 166 4.46 12.39 -0.05
CA PHE A 166 3.74 11.31 -0.73
C PHE A 166 2.39 10.96 -0.09
N ASN A 167 2.02 11.56 1.05
CA ASN A 167 0.87 11.13 1.85
C ASN A 167 -0.47 11.23 1.10
N ASN A 168 -0.58 12.13 0.12
CA ASN A 168 -1.81 12.33 -0.65
C ASN A 168 -1.82 11.58 -2.00
N ILE A 169 -0.73 10.90 -2.36
CA ILE A 169 -0.71 10.09 -3.60
C ILE A 169 -1.70 8.95 -3.47
N ARG A 170 -2.49 8.75 -4.52
CA ARG A 170 -3.43 7.62 -4.62
C ARG A 170 -2.69 6.36 -5.04
N LEU A 171 -2.99 5.25 -4.35
CA LEU A 171 -2.43 3.94 -4.67
C LEU A 171 -3.35 3.17 -5.62
N LEU A 172 -3.35 3.58 -6.88
CA LEU A 172 -4.30 3.08 -7.90
C LEU A 172 -3.96 1.69 -8.45
N TYR A 173 -2.75 1.20 -8.21
CA TYR A 173 -2.22 -0.03 -8.79
C TYR A 173 -2.05 -1.11 -7.72
N ASP A 174 -1.73 -2.32 -8.14
CA ASP A 174 -1.57 -3.47 -7.25
C ASP A 174 -0.18 -4.09 -7.34
N LEU A 175 0.26 -4.62 -6.20
CA LEU A 175 1.50 -5.37 -6.05
C LEU A 175 1.33 -6.78 -6.58
N PHE A 176 2.34 -7.25 -7.30
CA PHE A 176 2.49 -8.61 -7.75
C PHE A 176 3.75 -9.21 -7.16
N ASP A 177 3.66 -10.45 -6.71
CA ASP A 177 4.71 -11.18 -6.03
C ASP A 177 5.45 -12.12 -6.99
N TYR A 178 6.65 -11.71 -7.36
CA TYR A 178 7.55 -12.43 -8.28
C TYR A 178 8.71 -13.11 -7.56
N ASN A 179 8.63 -13.30 -6.25
CA ASN A 179 9.62 -14.07 -5.52
C ASN A 179 9.62 -15.54 -5.94
N ASP A 180 10.78 -16.18 -5.79
CA ASP A 180 10.95 -17.60 -6.03
C ASP A 180 10.68 -18.41 -4.76
N TYR A 181 9.55 -19.11 -4.75
CA TYR A 181 9.15 -19.99 -3.65
C TYR A 181 9.40 -21.47 -3.92
N ARG A 182 10.15 -21.81 -4.97
CA ARG A 182 10.45 -23.20 -5.33
C ARG A 182 11.46 -23.84 -4.39
N ASP A 183 11.32 -25.13 -4.11
CA ASP A 183 12.39 -25.93 -3.52
C ASP A 183 13.37 -26.45 -4.59
N THR A 184 14.25 -27.38 -4.20
CA THR A 184 15.20 -28.04 -5.11
C THR A 184 14.53 -28.92 -6.15
N SER A 185 13.28 -29.33 -5.93
CA SER A 185 12.47 -30.14 -6.86
C SER A 185 11.77 -29.28 -7.91
N GLY A 186 11.71 -27.96 -7.69
CA GLY A 186 11.05 -27.00 -8.56
C GLY A 186 9.61 -26.70 -8.16
N ASP A 187 9.13 -27.25 -7.05
CA ASP A 187 7.77 -27.07 -6.55
C ASP A 187 7.69 -25.85 -5.62
N GLU A 188 6.67 -25.01 -5.77
CA GLU A 188 6.44 -23.88 -4.87
C GLU A 188 5.94 -24.36 -3.49
N VAL A 189 6.89 -24.57 -2.56
CA VAL A 189 6.60 -25.05 -1.20
C VAL A 189 7.10 -24.10 -0.10
N LYS A 190 7.94 -23.12 -0.46
CA LYS A 190 8.45 -22.14 0.51
C LYS A 190 7.34 -21.18 0.94
N THR A 191 7.45 -20.69 2.17
CA THR A 191 6.51 -19.71 2.73
C THR A 191 6.58 -18.39 1.95
N PRO A 192 5.46 -17.92 1.38
CA PRO A 192 5.42 -16.63 0.68
C PRO A 192 5.60 -15.46 1.62
N THR A 193 6.06 -14.34 1.06
CA THR A 193 6.23 -13.12 1.85
C THR A 193 4.87 -12.50 2.15
N LEU A 194 4.71 -12.00 3.38
CA LEU A 194 3.59 -11.13 3.77
C LEU A 194 4.05 -9.69 3.98
N ASN A 195 5.33 -9.40 3.74
CA ASN A 195 5.89 -8.06 3.91
C ASN A 195 5.72 -7.28 2.59
N PRO A 196 4.89 -6.22 2.55
CA PRO A 196 4.66 -5.43 1.34
C PRO A 196 5.91 -4.66 0.87
N ARG A 197 6.98 -4.60 1.67
CA ARG A 197 8.27 -3.99 1.30
C ARG A 197 9.27 -4.99 0.70
N ASN A 198 8.91 -6.26 0.56
CA ASN A 198 9.82 -7.26 0.04
C ASN A 198 10.29 -6.91 -1.40
N GLY A 199 11.59 -7.09 -1.66
CA GLY A 199 12.22 -6.71 -2.92
C GLY A 199 11.74 -7.48 -4.16
N GLY A 200 11.07 -8.63 -4.00
CA GLY A 200 10.44 -9.38 -5.09
C GLY A 200 9.03 -8.93 -5.45
N LEU A 201 8.47 -7.93 -4.77
CA LEU A 201 7.14 -7.37 -5.07
C LEU A 201 7.23 -6.20 -6.05
N PHE A 202 6.37 -6.17 -7.06
CA PHE A 202 6.38 -5.14 -8.11
C PHE A 202 4.99 -4.54 -8.31
N CYS A 203 4.93 -3.22 -8.36
CA CYS A 203 3.73 -2.46 -8.60
C CYS A 203 3.47 -2.32 -10.11
N ARG A 204 2.40 -2.92 -10.61
CA ARG A 204 2.04 -2.84 -12.03
C ARG A 204 1.26 -1.57 -12.33
N GLY A 205 1.98 -0.49 -12.62
CA GLY A 205 1.40 0.84 -12.78
C GLY A 205 2.01 1.73 -13.84
N LEU A 206 2.94 1.22 -14.67
CA LEU A 206 3.70 2.02 -15.63
C LEU A 206 3.29 1.75 -17.06
N LYS A 207 3.53 2.72 -17.94
CA LYS A 207 3.59 2.48 -19.39
C LYS A 207 4.76 1.55 -19.70
N LEU A 208 4.65 0.79 -20.79
CA LEU A 208 5.73 -0.12 -21.19
C LEU A 208 7.06 0.61 -21.43
N GLU A 209 7.02 1.84 -21.94
CA GLU A 209 8.18 2.69 -22.20
C GLU A 209 8.91 3.20 -20.93
N ASP A 210 8.26 3.06 -19.76
CA ASP A 210 8.80 3.43 -18.45
C ASP A 210 9.12 2.21 -17.59
N ASP A 211 8.92 0.98 -18.10
CA ASP A 211 9.24 -0.27 -17.42
C ASP A 211 10.67 -0.71 -17.77
N PRO A 212 11.66 -0.57 -16.85
CA PRO A 212 13.04 -0.97 -17.11
C PRO A 212 13.25 -2.49 -17.13
N THR A 213 12.23 -3.29 -16.77
CA THR A 213 12.31 -4.75 -16.83
C THR A 213 12.00 -5.28 -18.22
N PHE A 214 11.30 -4.50 -19.06
CA PHE A 214 10.99 -4.87 -20.43
C PHE A 214 12.19 -4.69 -21.35
N GLN A 215 12.62 -5.80 -21.95
CA GLN A 215 13.69 -5.84 -22.94
C GLN A 215 13.09 -6.01 -24.34
N GLY A 216 12.45 -4.96 -24.83
CA GLY A 216 11.93 -4.93 -26.19
C GLY A 216 13.04 -5.11 -27.23
N SER A 217 12.68 -5.68 -28.38
CA SER A 217 13.55 -5.79 -29.55
C SER A 217 12.95 -5.06 -30.74
N SER A 218 13.72 -4.88 -31.81
CA SER A 218 13.17 -4.35 -33.07
C SER A 218 12.10 -5.25 -33.69
N ALA A 219 12.05 -6.53 -33.30
CA ALA A 219 11.06 -7.50 -33.77
C ALA A 219 9.83 -7.60 -32.84
N ASN A 220 10.01 -7.37 -31.53
CA ASN A 220 8.91 -7.31 -30.56
C ASN A 220 9.02 -6.06 -29.67
N GLY A 221 8.14 -5.09 -29.92
CA GLY A 221 8.03 -3.86 -29.12
C GLY A 221 6.94 -3.90 -28.06
N PHE A 222 6.25 -5.03 -27.88
CA PHE A 222 5.15 -5.20 -26.93
C PHE A 222 5.51 -6.26 -25.89
N CYS A 223 4.90 -6.19 -24.71
CA CYS A 223 4.92 -7.32 -23.77
C CYS A 223 3.70 -8.21 -24.05
N ASP A 224 3.85 -9.17 -24.95
CA ASP A 224 2.74 -9.98 -25.48
C ASP A 224 3.00 -11.49 -25.49
N SER A 225 4.24 -11.88 -25.21
CA SER A 225 4.72 -13.25 -25.26
C SER A 225 4.96 -13.82 -23.85
N ALA A 226 4.76 -15.13 -23.70
CA ALA A 226 4.98 -15.80 -22.43
C ALA A 226 6.45 -15.69 -21.99
N GLY A 227 6.67 -15.37 -20.71
CA GLY A 227 8.01 -15.24 -20.13
C GLY A 227 8.70 -13.88 -20.35
N GLU A 228 8.09 -12.95 -21.09
CA GLU A 228 8.59 -11.58 -21.17
C GLU A 228 8.47 -10.88 -19.81
N LYS A 229 9.55 -10.22 -19.39
CA LYS A 229 9.60 -9.51 -18.11
C LYS A 229 9.07 -8.10 -18.32
N CYS A 230 7.88 -7.81 -17.81
CA CYS A 230 7.30 -6.48 -17.81
C CYS A 230 6.60 -6.25 -16.47
N ASN A 231 7.41 -6.29 -15.41
CA ASN A 231 6.97 -6.40 -14.03
C ASN A 231 6.29 -5.13 -13.51
N TYR A 232 6.53 -3.97 -14.13
CA TYR A 232 5.87 -2.71 -13.79
C TYR A 232 4.80 -2.30 -14.80
N ALA A 233 4.80 -2.90 -16.00
CA ALA A 233 3.83 -2.63 -17.04
C ALA A 233 2.41 -2.80 -16.50
N TYR A 234 1.59 -1.77 -16.73
CA TYR A 234 0.27 -1.64 -16.17
C TYR A 234 -0.63 -2.81 -16.60
N ALA A 235 -1.18 -3.47 -15.58
CA ALA A 235 -2.28 -4.40 -15.68
C ALA A 235 -2.93 -4.46 -14.31
N LYS A 236 -4.26 -4.60 -14.28
CA LYS A 236 -5.01 -4.55 -13.03
C LYS A 236 -6.11 -5.60 -13.00
N VAL A 237 -6.04 -6.49 -12.00
CA VAL A 237 -7.06 -7.49 -11.72
C VAL A 237 -7.55 -7.29 -10.29
N VAL A 238 -8.82 -7.59 -10.05
CA VAL A 238 -9.41 -7.55 -8.70
C VAL A 238 -10.04 -8.90 -8.39
N ASP A 239 -10.13 -9.24 -7.11
CA ASP A 239 -10.87 -10.42 -6.69
C ASP A 239 -12.34 -10.32 -7.15
N SER A 240 -12.90 -11.44 -7.57
CA SER A 240 -14.26 -11.55 -8.07
C SER A 240 -14.96 -12.76 -7.46
N GLY A 241 -16.24 -12.59 -7.20
CA GLY A 241 -17.17 -13.68 -6.93
C GLY A 241 -17.95 -14.06 -8.18
N LEU A 242 -19.05 -14.78 -7.95
CA LEU A 242 -19.98 -15.18 -8.99
C LEU A 242 -20.74 -14.00 -9.60
N LEU A 243 -21.15 -14.16 -10.86
CA LEU A 243 -21.95 -13.17 -11.56
C LEU A 243 -23.44 -13.47 -11.42
N GLU A 244 -24.22 -12.47 -11.05
CA GLU A 244 -25.69 -12.50 -11.06
C GLU A 244 -26.18 -11.50 -12.11
N GLY A 245 -26.83 -11.98 -13.17
CA GLY A 245 -27.31 -11.11 -14.25
C GLY A 245 -26.20 -10.29 -14.93
N GLY A 246 -24.97 -10.81 -14.97
CA GLY A 246 -23.79 -10.14 -15.54
C GLY A 246 -23.04 -9.22 -14.57
N ILE A 247 -23.50 -9.07 -13.32
CA ILE A 247 -22.84 -8.27 -12.30
C ILE A 247 -22.05 -9.17 -11.36
N ALA A 248 -20.73 -8.99 -11.31
CA ALA A 248 -19.86 -9.72 -10.38
C ALA A 248 -20.12 -9.30 -8.93
N LYS A 249 -20.33 -10.27 -8.04
CA LYS A 249 -20.33 -10.05 -6.59
C LYS A 249 -18.89 -9.88 -6.13
N LEU A 250 -18.53 -8.70 -5.59
CA LEU A 250 -17.18 -8.50 -5.04
C LEU A 250 -17.10 -9.15 -3.65
N PRO A 251 -16.00 -9.84 -3.33
CA PRO A 251 -15.84 -10.39 -2.00
C PRO A 251 -15.63 -9.26 -0.99
N THR A 252 -16.34 -9.35 0.13
CA THR A 252 -16.25 -8.41 1.27
C THR A 252 -16.01 -9.12 2.59
N GLU A 253 -16.00 -10.46 2.59
CA GLU A 253 -15.81 -11.27 3.78
C GLU A 253 -14.70 -12.32 3.56
N PRO A 254 -13.90 -12.66 4.59
CA PRO A 254 -12.96 -13.76 4.50
C PRO A 254 -13.67 -15.13 4.59
N GLN A 255 -12.96 -16.17 4.21
CA GLN A 255 -13.37 -17.57 4.27
C GLN A 255 -13.24 -18.14 5.69
N ILE A 256 -13.93 -17.52 6.65
CA ILE A 256 -14.08 -17.97 8.04
C ILE A 256 -15.56 -18.17 8.37
N ASP A 257 -15.87 -18.89 9.43
CA ASP A 257 -17.21 -18.91 10.03
C ASP A 257 -17.45 -17.59 10.76
N ILE A 258 -18.28 -16.74 10.16
CA ILE A 258 -18.64 -15.43 10.71
C ILE A 258 -19.84 -15.60 11.66
N SER A 259 -20.60 -16.69 11.57
CA SER A 259 -21.82 -16.85 12.37
C SER A 259 -21.61 -17.60 13.68
N GLY A 260 -20.44 -18.22 13.87
CA GLY A 260 -20.09 -19.02 15.05
C GLY A 260 -20.82 -20.36 15.16
N ASN A 261 -21.56 -20.77 14.12
CA ASN A 261 -22.35 -22.01 14.09
C ASN A 261 -21.70 -23.11 13.24
N GLY A 262 -20.46 -22.89 12.81
CA GLY A 262 -19.70 -23.70 11.87
C GLY A 262 -19.84 -23.16 10.44
N TYR A 263 -18.74 -23.21 9.69
CA TYR A 263 -18.66 -22.71 8.30
C TYR A 263 -19.75 -23.30 7.39
N ALA A 264 -20.05 -24.58 7.58
CA ALA A 264 -21.04 -25.31 6.78
C ALA A 264 -22.50 -24.85 7.04
N SER A 265 -22.74 -24.10 8.11
CA SER A 265 -24.07 -23.59 8.47
C SER A 265 -24.35 -22.18 7.96
N GLU A 266 -23.38 -21.55 7.30
CA GLU A 266 -23.55 -20.17 6.85
C GLU A 266 -24.63 -20.01 5.79
N SER A 267 -25.31 -18.87 5.84
CA SER A 267 -26.28 -18.51 4.81
C SER A 267 -25.59 -18.32 3.46
N LEU A 268 -26.28 -18.71 2.38
CA LEU A 268 -25.82 -18.46 1.01
C LEU A 268 -25.48 -16.98 0.77
N SER A 269 -26.23 -16.06 1.39
CA SER A 269 -25.98 -14.62 1.25
C SER A 269 -24.64 -14.18 1.84
N THR A 270 -24.17 -14.85 2.90
CA THR A 270 -22.85 -14.64 3.50
C THR A 270 -21.79 -15.32 2.65
N SER A 271 -22.02 -16.57 2.23
CA SER A 271 -21.06 -17.32 1.42
C SER A 271 -20.77 -16.67 0.07
N LEU A 272 -21.75 -16.01 -0.55
CA LEU A 272 -21.58 -15.25 -1.79
C LEU A 272 -20.73 -13.96 -1.63
N LYS A 273 -20.47 -13.51 -0.40
CA LYS A 273 -19.56 -12.39 -0.09
C LYS A 273 -18.13 -12.85 0.15
N LYS A 274 -17.87 -14.16 0.16
CA LYS A 274 -16.55 -14.73 0.42
C LYS A 274 -15.72 -14.81 -0.86
N CYS A 275 -14.41 -14.89 -0.66
CA CYS A 275 -13.45 -15.14 -1.73
C CYS A 275 -13.73 -16.46 -2.46
N LEU A 276 -13.58 -16.47 -3.78
CA LEU A 276 -13.46 -17.69 -4.58
C LEU A 276 -12.03 -18.27 -4.44
N PRO A 277 -11.86 -19.59 -4.59
CA PRO A 277 -10.54 -20.21 -4.57
C PRO A 277 -9.73 -19.81 -5.80
N ASP A 278 -8.43 -19.63 -5.61
CA ASP A 278 -7.47 -19.32 -6.67
C ASP A 278 -7.00 -20.59 -7.41
N ASN A 279 -7.96 -21.43 -7.81
CA ASN A 279 -7.77 -22.61 -8.65
C ASN A 279 -9.09 -22.97 -9.33
N ASN A 280 -9.06 -23.95 -10.22
CA ASN A 280 -10.25 -24.43 -10.92
C ASN A 280 -10.80 -25.74 -10.35
N ASP A 281 -10.41 -26.13 -9.14
CA ASP A 281 -10.91 -27.38 -8.54
C ASP A 281 -12.37 -27.22 -8.11
N ARG A 282 -13.24 -28.11 -8.63
CA ARG A 282 -14.67 -28.03 -8.38
C ARG A 282 -15.01 -28.30 -6.91
N ALA A 283 -14.32 -29.24 -6.26
CA ALA A 283 -14.59 -29.56 -4.85
C ALA A 283 -14.23 -28.37 -3.94
N ASN A 284 -13.11 -27.73 -4.20
CA ASN A 284 -12.68 -26.52 -3.50
C ASN A 284 -13.66 -25.36 -3.73
N PHE A 285 -14.13 -25.16 -4.97
CA PHE A 285 -15.16 -24.17 -5.27
C PHE A 285 -16.42 -24.41 -4.43
N PHE A 286 -17.02 -25.61 -4.48
CA PHE A 286 -18.24 -25.91 -3.71
C PHE A 286 -18.04 -25.78 -2.19
N THR A 287 -16.85 -26.14 -1.69
CA THR A 287 -16.48 -25.93 -0.28
C THR A 287 -16.45 -24.44 0.07
N SER A 288 -15.86 -23.59 -0.79
CA SER A 288 -15.73 -22.14 -0.58
C SER A 288 -17.06 -21.37 -0.52
N VAL A 289 -18.07 -21.85 -1.23
CA VAL A 289 -19.41 -21.23 -1.24
C VAL A 289 -20.40 -21.94 -0.32
N ASN A 290 -19.92 -22.85 0.52
CA ASN A 290 -20.72 -23.67 1.43
C ASN A 290 -21.88 -24.39 0.70
N GLN A 291 -21.54 -25.17 -0.33
CA GLN A 291 -22.52 -25.92 -1.12
C GLN A 291 -22.08 -27.37 -1.30
N THR A 292 -23.05 -28.26 -1.46
CA THR A 292 -22.77 -29.68 -1.69
C THR A 292 -22.24 -29.89 -3.11
N LEU A 293 -21.14 -30.63 -3.23
CA LEU A 293 -20.53 -30.96 -4.50
C LEU A 293 -21.49 -31.73 -5.42
N THR A 294 -21.72 -31.22 -6.63
CA THR A 294 -22.45 -31.94 -7.68
C THR A 294 -21.47 -32.38 -8.78
N GLY A 295 -20.84 -33.54 -8.60
CA GLY A 295 -19.92 -34.15 -9.57
C GLY A 295 -18.43 -33.84 -9.37
N ALA A 296 -17.55 -34.56 -10.06
CA ALA A 296 -16.10 -34.36 -10.04
C ALA A 296 -15.62 -33.55 -11.25
N GLY A 297 -14.45 -32.91 -11.14
CA GLY A 297 -13.78 -32.23 -12.26
C GLY A 297 -13.34 -30.81 -11.93
N SER A 298 -13.20 -30.00 -12.97
CA SER A 298 -12.80 -28.59 -12.86
C SER A 298 -13.95 -27.63 -13.16
N MET A 299 -13.89 -26.42 -12.61
CA MET A 299 -14.73 -25.31 -13.00
C MET A 299 -14.29 -24.74 -14.36
N SER A 300 -15.25 -24.29 -15.17
CA SER A 300 -14.98 -23.63 -16.47
C SER A 300 -15.53 -22.20 -16.49
N VAL A 301 -14.83 -21.30 -17.18
CA VAL A 301 -15.33 -19.92 -17.39
C VAL A 301 -16.66 -19.96 -18.17
N GLY A 302 -17.64 -19.19 -17.71
CA GLY A 302 -19.00 -19.16 -18.26
C GLY A 302 -19.91 -20.28 -17.75
N GLU A 303 -19.45 -21.13 -16.84
CA GLU A 303 -20.27 -22.20 -16.28
C GLU A 303 -21.40 -21.63 -15.42
N ASN A 304 -22.61 -22.16 -15.62
CA ASN A 304 -23.77 -21.80 -14.81
C ASN A 304 -23.82 -22.64 -13.54
N VAL A 305 -23.91 -21.96 -12.40
CA VAL A 305 -24.05 -22.57 -11.07
C VAL A 305 -25.39 -22.13 -10.48
N ILE A 306 -26.22 -23.09 -10.08
CA ILE A 306 -27.59 -22.83 -9.62
C ILE A 306 -27.63 -22.99 -8.10
N PHE A 307 -28.03 -21.93 -7.39
CA PHE A 307 -28.30 -21.98 -5.95
C PHE A 307 -29.73 -21.56 -5.69
N GLY A 308 -30.55 -22.51 -5.21
CA GLY A 308 -31.98 -22.30 -5.07
C GLY A 308 -32.64 -22.00 -6.42
N ALA A 309 -33.29 -20.83 -6.53
CA ALA A 309 -33.94 -20.37 -7.76
C ALA A 309 -33.06 -19.45 -8.61
N THR A 310 -31.86 -19.08 -8.14
CA THR A 310 -30.99 -18.12 -8.81
C THR A 310 -29.90 -18.86 -9.58
N THR A 311 -29.70 -18.47 -10.84
CA THR A 311 -28.57 -18.93 -11.66
C THR A 311 -27.47 -17.88 -11.62
N PHE A 312 -26.28 -18.33 -11.26
CA PHE A 312 -25.06 -17.55 -11.28
C PHE A 312 -24.14 -18.04 -12.40
N THR A 313 -23.24 -17.18 -12.86
CA THR A 313 -22.19 -17.55 -13.81
C THR A 313 -20.82 -17.46 -13.16
N TYR A 314 -20.01 -18.51 -13.29
CA TYR A 314 -18.64 -18.55 -12.83
C TYR A 314 -17.69 -18.02 -13.92
N ASN A 315 -17.01 -16.91 -13.67
CA ASN A 315 -16.04 -16.30 -14.59
C ASN A 315 -14.61 -16.31 -14.03
N GLY A 316 -14.32 -17.18 -13.06
CA GLY A 316 -13.03 -17.23 -12.38
C GLY A 316 -12.94 -16.36 -11.11
N PRO A 317 -11.84 -16.52 -10.35
CA PRO A 317 -11.65 -15.83 -9.07
C PRO A 317 -11.20 -14.37 -9.22
N PHE A 318 -10.81 -13.95 -10.43
CA PHE A 318 -10.36 -12.59 -10.70
C PHE A 318 -11.12 -11.98 -11.86
N ARG A 319 -11.25 -10.65 -11.82
CA ARG A 319 -11.82 -9.86 -12.90
C ARG A 319 -10.78 -8.84 -13.39
N PRO A 320 -10.46 -8.80 -14.68
CA PRO A 320 -9.64 -7.78 -15.28
C PRO A 320 -10.37 -6.42 -15.27
N LEU A 321 -9.64 -5.35 -14.95
CA LEU A 321 -10.15 -3.98 -15.02
C LEU A 321 -9.51 -3.24 -16.19
N ALA A 322 -10.36 -2.70 -17.06
CA ALA A 322 -9.96 -1.92 -18.22
C ALA A 322 -8.86 -2.60 -19.07
N GLU A 323 -9.02 -3.88 -19.38
CA GLU A 323 -8.04 -4.71 -20.11
C GLU A 323 -7.51 -4.04 -21.39
N SER A 324 -8.38 -3.32 -22.12
CA SER A 324 -8.00 -2.54 -23.31
C SER A 324 -6.92 -1.46 -23.08
N GLN A 325 -6.68 -1.09 -21.82
CA GLN A 325 -5.67 -0.10 -21.43
C GLN A 325 -4.40 -0.73 -20.84
N TRP A 326 -4.30 -2.06 -20.82
CA TRP A 326 -3.13 -2.75 -20.29
C TRP A 326 -1.93 -2.60 -21.22
N GLU A 327 -0.75 -2.59 -20.61
CA GLU A 327 0.55 -2.51 -21.27
C GLU A 327 1.14 -3.91 -21.53
N ILE A 328 0.37 -4.95 -21.20
CA ILE A 328 0.66 -6.35 -21.47
C ILE A 328 -0.47 -6.96 -22.30
N ARG A 329 -0.19 -8.05 -23.02
CA ARG A 329 -1.17 -8.72 -23.89
C ARG A 329 -1.04 -10.24 -23.84
N THR A 330 -2.14 -10.92 -24.16
CA THR A 330 -2.15 -12.33 -24.60
C THR A 330 -1.28 -13.27 -23.75
N GLY A 331 -0.16 -13.77 -24.29
CA GLY A 331 0.71 -14.72 -23.61
C GLY A 331 1.38 -14.14 -22.37
N ALA A 332 1.63 -12.84 -22.31
CA ALA A 332 2.24 -12.18 -21.16
C ALA A 332 1.32 -12.12 -19.93
N TYR A 333 0.03 -12.45 -20.07
CA TYR A 333 -0.87 -12.62 -18.92
C TYR A 333 -0.43 -13.80 -18.05
N PHE A 334 0.20 -14.81 -18.65
CA PHE A 334 0.45 -16.11 -18.04
C PHE A 334 1.95 -16.40 -17.99
N SER A 335 2.39 -16.97 -16.87
CA SER A 335 3.77 -17.37 -16.67
C SER A 335 3.80 -18.64 -15.82
N GLU A 336 3.70 -19.79 -16.49
CA GLU A 336 3.83 -21.08 -15.81
C GLU A 336 5.22 -21.18 -15.17
N VAL A 337 5.23 -21.25 -13.84
CA VAL A 337 6.47 -21.33 -13.07
C VAL A 337 6.95 -22.77 -13.12
N SER A 338 8.20 -22.95 -13.56
CA SER A 338 8.89 -24.24 -13.59
C SER A 338 10.32 -24.04 -13.15
N SER A 339 11.12 -25.09 -12.90
CA SER A 339 12.52 -24.95 -12.44
C SER A 339 13.39 -24.01 -13.29
N SER A 340 13.08 -23.85 -14.58
CA SER A 340 13.79 -22.97 -15.52
C SER A 340 13.07 -21.66 -15.83
N THR A 341 11.81 -21.49 -15.44
CA THR A 341 10.97 -20.34 -15.84
C THR A 341 10.57 -19.52 -14.61
N PRO A 342 11.06 -18.27 -14.46
CA PRO A 342 10.68 -17.40 -13.36
C PRO A 342 9.26 -16.83 -13.56
N ALA A 343 8.66 -16.37 -12.46
CA ALA A 343 7.39 -15.68 -12.48
C ALA A 343 7.49 -14.29 -13.16
N THR A 344 6.63 -14.02 -14.15
CA THR A 344 6.64 -12.77 -14.93
C THR A 344 5.24 -12.23 -15.29
N GLY A 345 4.21 -13.07 -15.33
CA GLY A 345 2.85 -12.71 -15.75
C GLY A 345 1.94 -12.22 -14.60
N LEU A 346 0.63 -12.27 -14.81
CA LEU A 346 -0.39 -12.03 -13.76
C LEU A 346 -0.81 -13.32 -13.06
N PHE A 347 -0.81 -14.42 -13.81
CA PHE A 347 -1.28 -15.72 -13.39
C PHE A 347 -0.26 -16.79 -13.79
N GLN A 348 -0.20 -17.91 -13.07
CA GLN A 348 0.61 -19.03 -13.53
C GLN A 348 -0.11 -19.86 -14.59
N LYS A 349 -1.42 -19.97 -14.45
CA LYS A 349 -2.24 -20.89 -15.23
C LYS A 349 -3.53 -20.20 -15.67
N THR A 350 -4.24 -20.87 -16.55
CA THR A 350 -5.49 -20.36 -17.07
C THR A 350 -6.50 -21.46 -17.34
N MET A 351 -7.78 -21.14 -17.14
CA MET A 351 -8.93 -21.95 -17.50
C MET A 351 -9.36 -21.72 -18.96
N ASP A 352 -9.07 -20.54 -19.51
CA ASP A 352 -9.33 -20.17 -20.91
C ASP A 352 -8.19 -19.30 -21.47
N THR A 353 -8.22 -18.86 -22.72
CA THR A 353 -7.11 -18.04 -23.26
C THR A 353 -7.22 -16.55 -22.89
N THR A 354 -8.13 -16.17 -21.99
CA THR A 354 -8.44 -14.78 -21.64
C THR A 354 -7.98 -14.42 -20.23
N ALA A 355 -7.83 -13.13 -19.94
CA ALA A 355 -7.48 -12.68 -18.60
C ALA A 355 -8.52 -13.06 -17.51
N ASN A 356 -9.79 -13.33 -17.88
CA ASN A 356 -10.82 -13.80 -16.95
C ASN A 356 -10.57 -15.25 -16.48
N GLY A 357 -9.93 -16.08 -17.31
CA GLY A 357 -9.63 -17.47 -16.95
C GLY A 357 -8.42 -17.64 -16.03
N GLY A 358 -7.75 -16.56 -15.63
CA GLY A 358 -6.54 -16.62 -14.81
C GLY A 358 -6.74 -17.27 -13.44
N ILE A 359 -5.84 -18.19 -13.09
CA ILE A 359 -5.77 -18.86 -11.78
C ILE A 359 -4.30 -18.99 -11.34
N ASN A 360 -4.08 -19.30 -10.06
CA ASN A 360 -2.79 -19.24 -9.38
C ASN A 360 -2.14 -17.85 -9.59
N SER A 361 -2.80 -16.81 -9.08
CA SER A 361 -2.39 -15.43 -9.30
C SER A 361 -1.09 -15.08 -8.57
N PHE A 362 -0.34 -14.15 -9.17
CA PHE A 362 0.76 -13.47 -8.52
C PHE A 362 0.30 -12.22 -7.74
N LEU A 363 -0.99 -11.90 -7.72
CA LEU A 363 -1.52 -10.75 -6.98
C LEU A 363 -1.19 -10.86 -5.48
N PHE A 364 -0.53 -9.84 -4.93
CA PHE A 364 -0.06 -9.85 -3.55
C PHE A 364 -1.19 -9.52 -2.55
N PRO A 365 -1.19 -10.15 -1.36
CA PRO A 365 -0.41 -11.35 -1.04
C PRO A 365 -0.99 -12.58 -1.76
N ARG A 366 -0.14 -13.51 -2.18
CA ARG A 366 -0.59 -14.74 -2.85
C ARG A 366 -1.31 -15.70 -1.88
N VAL A 367 -0.89 -15.68 -0.62
CA VAL A 367 -1.45 -16.47 0.49
C VAL A 367 -1.52 -15.59 1.72
N PHE A 368 -2.35 -15.95 2.71
CA PHE A 368 -2.48 -15.17 3.94
C PHE A 368 -2.62 -16.06 5.16
N LYS A 369 -2.22 -15.58 6.34
CA LYS A 369 -2.54 -16.20 7.63
C LYS A 369 -3.29 -15.20 8.47
N MET A 370 -4.45 -15.59 8.98
CA MET A 370 -5.31 -14.72 9.77
C MET A 370 -5.20 -15.07 11.24
N ASN A 371 -5.18 -14.09 12.14
CA ASN A 371 -5.28 -14.36 13.57
C ASN A 371 -6.75 -14.49 13.95
N LEU A 372 -7.14 -15.69 14.38
CA LEU A 372 -8.53 -15.98 14.74
C LEU A 372 -8.63 -16.40 16.20
N THR A 373 -9.83 -16.26 16.75
CA THR A 373 -10.18 -16.81 18.06
C THR A 373 -10.39 -18.33 17.97
N ALA A 374 -10.15 -19.05 19.07
CA ALA A 374 -10.39 -20.48 19.16
C ALA A 374 -11.84 -20.84 18.76
N GLY A 375 -12.01 -21.97 18.08
CA GLY A 375 -13.32 -22.48 17.64
C GLY A 375 -13.85 -21.90 16.33
N VAL A 376 -13.19 -20.90 15.72
CA VAL A 376 -13.62 -20.33 14.43
C VAL A 376 -13.20 -21.25 13.29
N SER A 377 -14.18 -21.92 12.66
CA SER A 377 -13.95 -22.72 11.45
C SER A 377 -13.50 -21.85 10.28
N HIS A 378 -12.64 -22.35 9.39
CA HIS A 378 -12.11 -21.56 8.28
C HIS A 378 -11.57 -22.44 7.15
N LEU A 379 -11.33 -21.85 5.97
CA LEU A 379 -10.66 -22.55 4.86
C LEU A 379 -9.16 -22.28 4.86
N SER A 380 -8.37 -23.34 5.04
CA SER A 380 -6.91 -23.24 5.01
C SER A 380 -6.23 -24.54 4.55
N SER A 381 -4.94 -24.45 4.28
CA SER A 381 -4.05 -25.58 3.98
C SER A 381 -2.75 -25.42 4.77
N ILE A 382 -2.13 -26.55 5.15
CA ILE A 382 -0.80 -26.57 5.76
C ILE A 382 0.30 -26.19 4.76
N THR A 383 0.05 -26.33 3.45
CA THR A 383 0.94 -25.86 2.39
C THR A 383 0.50 -24.48 1.89
N PRO A 384 1.45 -23.61 1.48
CA PRO A 384 1.11 -22.28 1.00
C PRO A 384 0.38 -22.33 -0.35
N PHE A 385 0.86 -23.15 -1.27
CA PHE A 385 0.32 -23.31 -2.62
C PHE A 385 -0.29 -24.69 -2.79
N ASP A 386 -1.32 -24.77 -3.62
CA ASP A 386 -1.96 -26.04 -3.95
C ASP A 386 -1.02 -26.82 -4.88
N LEU A 387 -0.49 -27.95 -4.40
CA LEU A 387 0.44 -28.77 -5.17
C LEU A 387 -0.34 -29.61 -6.19
N VAL A 388 0.07 -29.50 -7.46
CA VAL A 388 -0.59 -30.12 -8.61
C VAL A 388 -0.33 -31.64 -8.68
N SER A 389 0.64 -32.17 -7.91
CA SER A 389 1.26 -33.46 -8.19
C SER A 389 1.02 -34.60 -7.18
N THR A 390 0.26 -34.40 -6.09
CA THR A 390 0.01 -35.50 -5.14
C THR A 390 -1.46 -35.70 -4.84
N ALA A 391 -1.92 -36.95 -5.00
CA ALA A 391 -3.22 -37.49 -4.61
C ALA A 391 -3.48 -37.48 -3.09
N SER A 392 -2.82 -36.58 -2.34
CA SER A 392 -2.99 -36.36 -0.92
C SER A 392 -3.96 -35.21 -0.72
N ASN A 393 -5.07 -35.47 -0.02
CA ASN A 393 -6.09 -34.47 0.35
C ASN A 393 -5.54 -33.30 1.21
N ASP A 394 -4.26 -33.32 1.60
CA ASP A 394 -3.61 -32.34 2.47
C ASP A 394 -3.08 -31.09 1.73
N ALA A 395 -3.05 -31.10 0.40
CA ALA A 395 -2.49 -30.01 -0.42
C ALA A 395 -3.55 -29.04 -0.97
N VAL A 396 -4.84 -29.33 -0.81
CA VAL A 396 -5.95 -28.46 -1.23
C VAL A 396 -6.50 -27.75 0.00
N ARG A 397 -6.76 -26.44 -0.08
CA ARG A 397 -7.42 -25.71 1.01
C ARG A 397 -8.74 -26.37 1.38
N GLY A 398 -8.81 -26.91 2.59
CA GLY A 398 -9.94 -27.64 3.12
C GLY A 398 -10.61 -26.90 4.27
N LEU A 399 -11.76 -27.42 4.68
CA LEU A 399 -12.44 -26.94 5.87
C LEU A 399 -11.72 -27.39 7.14
N ASP A 400 -11.14 -26.43 7.85
CA ASP A 400 -10.69 -26.60 9.23
C ASP A 400 -11.88 -26.33 10.17
N PRO A 401 -12.25 -27.28 11.05
CA PRO A 401 -13.40 -27.13 11.94
C PRO A 401 -13.18 -26.05 13.02
N GLY A 402 -11.95 -25.58 13.22
CA GLY A 402 -11.62 -24.44 14.05
C GLY A 402 -10.34 -24.63 14.85
N LEU A 403 -9.70 -23.50 15.17
CA LEU A 403 -8.47 -23.51 15.95
C LEU A 403 -8.72 -23.97 17.39
N VAL A 404 -7.89 -24.87 17.91
CA VAL A 404 -7.96 -25.33 19.30
C VAL A 404 -7.65 -24.20 20.29
N VAL A 405 -6.78 -23.28 19.90
CA VAL A 405 -6.39 -22.09 20.67
C VAL A 405 -6.39 -20.88 19.73
N SER A 406 -6.66 -19.69 20.26
CA SER A 406 -6.64 -18.47 19.45
C SER A 406 -5.23 -18.19 18.93
N THR A 407 -5.01 -18.30 17.62
CA THR A 407 -3.70 -18.19 16.97
C THR A 407 -3.86 -17.85 15.49
N SER A 408 -2.75 -17.77 14.76
CA SER A 408 -2.76 -17.66 13.31
C SER A 408 -3.28 -18.97 12.67
N THR A 409 -4.14 -18.85 11.67
CA THR A 409 -4.54 -19.96 10.82
C THR A 409 -3.34 -20.60 10.12
N SER A 410 -3.55 -21.79 9.55
CA SER A 410 -2.72 -22.26 8.43
C SER A 410 -2.86 -21.32 7.21
N PHE A 411 -2.31 -21.68 6.06
CA PHE A 411 -2.36 -20.81 4.89
C PHE A 411 -3.77 -20.73 4.31
N MET A 412 -4.31 -19.52 4.21
CA MET A 412 -5.53 -19.17 3.51
C MET A 412 -5.21 -18.58 2.13
N ALA A 413 -6.19 -18.52 1.23
CA ALA A 413 -6.03 -17.86 -0.07
C ALA A 413 -5.74 -16.37 0.10
N GLY A 414 -4.92 -15.78 -0.79
CA GLY A 414 -4.50 -14.39 -0.75
C GLY A 414 -5.64 -13.36 -0.68
N CYS A 415 -6.78 -13.67 -1.30
CA CYS A 415 -7.99 -12.83 -1.26
C CYS A 415 -8.45 -12.55 0.19
N ASN A 416 -8.30 -13.50 1.11
CA ASN A 416 -8.62 -13.30 2.53
C ASN A 416 -7.80 -12.15 3.13
N GLY A 417 -6.52 -12.06 2.77
CA GLY A 417 -5.64 -10.97 3.19
C GLY A 417 -6.05 -9.64 2.57
N ARG A 418 -6.39 -9.62 1.27
CA ARG A 418 -6.81 -8.40 0.57
C ARG A 418 -8.13 -7.84 1.12
N VAL A 419 -9.14 -8.68 1.31
CA VAL A 419 -10.45 -8.28 1.84
C VAL A 419 -10.34 -7.77 3.27
N THR A 420 -9.61 -8.48 4.13
CA THR A 420 -9.47 -8.05 5.54
C THR A 420 -8.54 -6.87 5.75
N ASN A 421 -7.72 -6.49 4.76
CA ASN A 421 -6.84 -5.33 4.87
C ASN A 421 -7.27 -4.17 3.98
N PHE A 422 -8.50 -4.20 3.47
CA PHE A 422 -9.04 -3.17 2.58
C PHE A 422 -9.67 -2.02 3.37
N ASP A 423 -9.29 -0.80 3.02
CA ASP A 423 -9.87 0.42 3.54
C ASP A 423 -10.82 1.05 2.52
N GLU A 424 -12.12 1.00 2.82
CA GLU A 424 -13.17 1.53 1.96
C GLU A 424 -13.14 3.06 1.80
N PHE A 425 -12.58 3.80 2.77
CA PHE A 425 -12.54 5.27 2.71
C PHE A 425 -11.46 5.77 1.75
N THR A 426 -10.31 5.11 1.75
CA THR A 426 -9.18 5.43 0.86
C THR A 426 -9.21 4.61 -0.44
N ASN A 427 -9.98 3.51 -0.46
CA ASN A 427 -10.00 2.50 -1.51
C ASN A 427 -8.60 1.89 -1.73
N GLU A 428 -7.87 1.67 -0.64
CA GLU A 428 -6.51 1.11 -0.59
C GLU A 428 -6.48 -0.17 0.27
N GLY A 429 -5.70 -1.17 -0.13
CA GLY A 429 -5.52 -2.43 0.60
C GLY A 429 -4.04 -2.79 0.81
N ILE A 430 -3.78 -3.96 1.40
CA ILE A 430 -2.41 -4.47 1.63
C ILE A 430 -1.59 -4.62 0.33
N GLY A 431 -2.25 -4.87 -0.79
CA GLY A 431 -1.64 -4.95 -2.11
C GLY A 431 -1.60 -3.64 -2.89
N SER A 432 -2.19 -2.55 -2.38
CA SER A 432 -2.26 -1.29 -3.12
C SER A 432 -0.92 -0.57 -3.17
N CYS A 433 -0.59 -0.05 -4.35
CA CYS A 433 0.67 0.63 -4.58
C CYS A 433 0.60 1.74 -5.64
N ASN A 434 1.68 2.50 -5.70
CA ASN A 434 2.05 3.34 -6.84
C ASN A 434 3.56 3.25 -7.07
N VAL A 435 4.06 3.62 -8.24
CA VAL A 435 5.49 3.51 -8.57
C VAL A 435 5.92 4.65 -9.46
N SER A 436 7.14 5.16 -9.25
CA SER A 436 7.69 6.24 -10.07
C SER A 436 7.97 5.75 -11.50
N ALA A 437 7.34 6.39 -12.50
CA ALA A 437 7.66 6.22 -13.91
C ALA A 437 9.04 6.79 -14.20
N THR A 438 9.27 8.04 -13.81
CA THR A 438 10.57 8.71 -13.93
C THR A 438 10.94 9.43 -12.63
N ILE A 439 12.25 9.56 -12.41
CA ILE A 439 12.83 10.41 -11.37
C ILE A 439 13.73 11.42 -12.06
N GLU A 440 13.46 12.70 -11.83
CA GLU A 440 14.09 13.80 -12.54
C GLU A 440 14.80 14.74 -11.58
N ILE A 441 16.01 15.13 -11.93
CA ILE A 441 16.78 16.13 -11.19
C ILE A 441 16.54 17.47 -11.87
N LEU A 442 16.03 18.42 -11.10
CA LEU A 442 15.72 19.77 -11.55
C LEU A 442 16.69 20.77 -10.93
N SER A 443 17.07 21.79 -11.69
CA SER A 443 17.70 23.00 -11.15
C SER A 443 16.83 24.20 -11.42
N ARG A 444 16.77 25.13 -10.48
CA ARG A 444 16.18 26.44 -10.72
C ARG A 444 17.18 27.30 -11.47
N ASP A 445 16.79 27.78 -12.65
CA ASP A 445 17.49 28.85 -13.33
C ASP A 445 17.31 30.16 -12.55
N ILE A 446 18.43 30.80 -12.22
CA ILE A 446 18.48 32.01 -11.39
C ILE A 446 17.96 33.22 -12.19
N GLU A 447 18.12 33.21 -13.51
CA GLU A 447 17.71 34.34 -14.36
C GLU A 447 16.22 34.31 -14.70
N SER A 448 15.70 33.15 -15.12
CA SER A 448 14.27 33.01 -15.48
C SER A 448 13.36 32.58 -14.32
N GLY A 449 13.93 32.11 -13.21
CA GLY A 449 13.19 31.53 -12.08
C GLY A 449 12.50 30.20 -12.40
N ARG A 450 12.70 29.63 -13.60
CA ARG A 450 12.07 28.39 -14.06
C ARG A 450 12.90 27.18 -13.65
N ASP A 451 12.21 26.05 -13.43
CA ASP A 451 12.88 24.77 -13.17
C ASP A 451 13.26 24.11 -14.51
N VAL A 452 14.53 23.75 -14.67
CA VAL A 452 15.12 23.07 -15.84
C VAL A 452 15.48 21.63 -15.47
N VAL A 453 15.14 20.67 -16.32
CA VAL A 453 15.48 19.25 -16.14
C VAL A 453 16.95 19.02 -16.50
N LEU A 454 17.75 18.60 -15.52
CA LEU A 454 19.16 18.28 -15.73
C LEU A 454 19.37 16.80 -16.09
N SER A 455 18.54 15.93 -15.53
CA SER A 455 18.65 14.48 -15.73
C SER A 455 17.31 13.80 -15.51
N THR A 456 17.09 12.68 -16.19
CA THR A 456 15.90 11.83 -16.08
C THR A 456 16.35 10.38 -15.98
N SER A 457 15.88 9.67 -14.96
CA SER A 457 16.11 8.23 -14.79
C SER A 457 14.80 7.47 -14.87
N LYS A 458 14.80 6.39 -15.65
CA LYS A 458 13.73 5.38 -15.72
C LYS A 458 14.11 4.09 -15.00
N ASP A 459 15.39 3.86 -14.77
CA ASP A 459 15.94 2.61 -14.23
C ASP A 459 15.76 2.50 -12.71
N VAL A 460 15.69 3.64 -12.04
CA VAL A 460 15.54 3.73 -10.58
C VAL A 460 14.06 3.93 -10.23
N LYS A 461 13.55 3.13 -9.30
CA LYS A 461 12.14 3.08 -8.92
C LYS A 461 11.92 3.30 -7.43
N ILE A 462 11.01 4.21 -7.10
CA ILE A 462 10.35 4.27 -5.80
C ILE A 462 8.97 3.69 -5.94
N GLN A 463 8.71 2.66 -5.15
CA GLN A 463 7.39 2.07 -4.98
C GLN A 463 6.78 2.57 -3.68
N LEU A 464 5.58 3.14 -3.78
CA LEU A 464 4.77 3.57 -2.67
C LEU A 464 3.76 2.48 -2.34
N ILE A 465 3.62 2.21 -1.05
CA ILE A 465 2.58 1.32 -0.51
C ILE A 465 1.72 2.09 0.49
N ARG A 466 0.66 1.45 0.97
CA ARG A 466 -0.24 2.01 1.98
C ARG A 466 0.52 2.60 3.17
N PRO A 467 -0.07 3.59 3.87
CA PRO A 467 0.57 4.17 5.04
C PRO A 467 0.97 3.07 6.04
N SER A 468 2.18 3.18 6.59
CA SER A 468 2.62 2.24 7.62
C SER A 468 1.90 2.54 8.92
N LEU A 469 1.50 1.46 9.62
CA LEU A 469 1.00 1.53 10.99
C LEU A 469 2.09 1.94 11.96
N THR A 470 3.36 1.69 11.63
CA THR A 470 4.51 2.05 12.47
C THR A 470 5.38 3.10 11.79
N ASN A 471 5.87 4.09 12.53
CA ASN A 471 6.89 5.01 12.04
C ASN A 471 8.24 4.27 11.88
N PHE A 472 9.28 4.96 11.40
CA PHE A 472 10.62 4.37 11.23
C PHE A 472 11.27 3.90 12.55
N GLU A 473 10.73 4.32 13.69
CA GLU A 473 11.16 3.97 15.05
C GLU A 473 10.28 2.86 15.66
N GLY A 474 9.26 2.37 14.94
CA GLY A 474 8.35 1.32 15.40
C GLY A 474 7.09 1.81 16.13
N ASN A 475 6.87 3.12 16.27
CA ASN A 475 5.73 3.68 16.99
C ASN A 475 4.44 3.66 16.15
N GLU A 476 3.30 3.30 16.73
CA GLU A 476 2.01 3.24 16.03
C GLU A 476 1.50 4.63 15.60
N VAL A 477 0.99 4.78 14.37
CA VAL A 477 0.65 6.11 13.81
C VAL A 477 -0.73 6.24 13.14
N LEU A 478 -1.46 5.18 12.74
CA LEU A 478 -2.68 5.37 11.93
C LEU A 478 -3.83 4.34 12.11
N TYR A 479 -5.05 4.87 11.97
CA TYR A 479 -6.36 4.19 12.02
C TYR A 479 -6.71 3.35 10.76
N SER A 480 -6.26 3.77 9.58
CA SER A 480 -6.72 3.22 8.28
C SER A 480 -6.08 1.89 7.85
N ALA A 481 -5.04 1.41 8.55
CA ALA A 481 -4.34 0.17 8.18
C ALA A 481 -4.65 -1.02 9.11
N MET A 482 -5.64 -0.88 10.00
CA MET A 482 -6.16 -1.95 10.85
C MET A 482 -6.97 -2.98 10.02
N ASN A 483 -7.00 -4.24 10.46
CA ASN A 483 -7.81 -5.27 9.80
C ASN A 483 -9.30 -4.89 9.87
N ALA A 484 -9.98 -4.99 8.73
CA ALA A 484 -11.42 -4.91 8.61
C ALA A 484 -12.09 -6.13 9.24
N CYS A 485 -13.27 -5.91 9.81
CA CYS A 485 -14.05 -6.96 10.43
C CYS A 485 -15.55 -6.67 10.32
N SER A 486 -16.35 -7.73 10.17
CA SER A 486 -17.80 -7.68 10.34
C SER A 486 -18.21 -7.98 11.77
N ASN A 487 -17.41 -8.77 12.49
CA ASN A 487 -17.55 -9.09 13.90
C ASN A 487 -16.21 -9.46 14.56
N SER A 488 -16.24 -9.69 15.87
CA SER A 488 -15.06 -9.96 16.70
C SER A 488 -14.47 -11.35 16.45
N GLN A 489 -15.18 -12.26 15.78
CA GLN A 489 -14.64 -13.56 15.36
C GLN A 489 -13.63 -13.42 14.22
N ALA A 490 -13.79 -12.38 13.38
CA ALA A 490 -12.81 -11.99 12.37
C ALA A 490 -11.56 -11.32 12.96
N CYS A 491 -11.50 -11.15 14.27
CA CYS A 491 -10.41 -10.54 15.02
C CYS A 491 -9.70 -11.58 15.92
N GLY A 492 -8.46 -11.27 16.32
CA GLY A 492 -7.69 -12.11 17.23
C GLY A 492 -8.18 -12.05 18.69
N ALA A 493 -7.66 -12.94 19.54
CA ALA A 493 -8.12 -13.15 20.93
C ALA A 493 -8.24 -11.89 21.80
N ASN A 494 -7.29 -10.96 21.63
CA ASN A 494 -7.18 -9.73 22.40
C ASN A 494 -7.69 -8.51 21.63
N THR A 495 -8.55 -8.74 20.63
CA THR A 495 -9.11 -7.66 19.82
C THR A 495 -10.63 -7.79 19.68
N CYS A 496 -11.31 -6.67 19.48
CA CYS A 496 -12.76 -6.56 19.27
C CYS A 496 -13.05 -5.87 17.95
N CYS A 497 -14.13 -6.25 17.29
CA CYS A 497 -14.59 -5.52 16.11
C CYS A 497 -15.40 -4.29 16.51
N PHE A 498 -14.92 -3.10 16.15
CA PHE A 498 -15.62 -1.84 16.38
C PHE A 498 -15.45 -0.91 15.17
N ASN A 499 -16.55 -0.31 14.70
CA ASN A 499 -16.59 0.48 13.45
C ASN A 499 -15.93 -0.24 12.26
N GLN A 500 -16.20 -1.55 12.13
CA GLN A 500 -15.66 -2.42 11.08
C GLN A 500 -14.12 -2.55 11.07
N ARG A 501 -13.46 -2.34 12.23
CA ARG A 501 -12.01 -2.52 12.42
C ARG A 501 -11.70 -3.31 13.70
N CYS A 502 -10.64 -4.11 13.69
CA CYS A 502 -10.20 -4.89 14.86
C CYS A 502 -9.36 -4.05 15.82
N TRP A 503 -9.87 -3.72 17.00
CA TRP A 503 -9.22 -2.93 18.04
C TRP A 503 -8.68 -3.79 19.17
N GLY A 504 -7.54 -3.42 19.75
CA GLY A 504 -7.06 -4.03 20.99
C GLY A 504 -8.06 -3.88 22.14
N LYS A 505 -8.23 -4.94 22.95
CA LYS A 505 -9.08 -4.93 24.15
C LYS A 505 -8.57 -4.01 25.26
N ASP A 506 -7.31 -3.62 25.18
CA ASP A 506 -6.69 -2.56 25.98
C ASP A 506 -7.24 -1.17 25.64
N ILE A 507 -7.68 -0.96 24.39
CA ILE A 507 -8.31 0.27 23.92
C ILE A 507 -9.83 0.18 24.06
N VAL A 508 -10.43 -0.95 23.68
CA VAL A 508 -11.88 -1.20 23.72
C VAL A 508 -12.16 -2.30 24.74
N SER A 509 -12.49 -1.89 25.96
CA SER A 509 -12.56 -2.76 27.15
C SER A 509 -13.59 -3.91 27.09
N GLN A 510 -14.55 -3.88 26.14
CA GLN A 510 -15.51 -4.96 25.90
C GLN A 510 -15.95 -4.99 24.42
N CYS A 511 -16.07 -6.18 23.82
CA CYS A 511 -16.57 -6.31 22.45
C CYS A 511 -18.08 -6.07 22.40
N LEU A 512 -18.59 -5.49 21.29
CA LEU A 512 -20.02 -5.16 21.13
C LEU A 512 -20.93 -6.40 21.32
N GLU A 513 -20.43 -7.57 20.93
CA GLU A 513 -21.14 -8.86 20.97
C GLU A 513 -21.17 -9.47 22.37
N ASP A 514 -20.25 -9.06 23.24
CA ASP A 514 -20.19 -9.47 24.65
C ASP A 514 -21.07 -8.56 25.54
N ALA A 515 -21.59 -7.46 24.99
CA ALA A 515 -22.48 -6.54 25.69
C ALA A 515 -23.94 -6.99 25.55
N ASN A 516 -24.53 -7.48 26.65
CA ASN A 516 -25.86 -8.09 26.68
C ASN A 516 -27.06 -7.16 26.35
N VAL A 517 -26.87 -5.92 25.88
CA VAL A 517 -28.02 -5.04 25.60
C VAL A 517 -27.73 -4.03 24.48
N ILE A 518 -28.52 -4.09 23.40
CA ILE A 518 -28.62 -3.05 22.37
C ILE A 518 -29.45 -1.89 22.93
N GLY A 519 -28.87 -0.69 23.00
CA GLY A 519 -29.65 0.53 23.21
C GLY A 519 -28.97 1.76 22.62
N ASN A 520 -29.74 2.61 21.94
CA ASN A 520 -29.29 3.91 21.43
C ASN A 520 -30.02 5.05 22.16
N GLY A 521 -30.04 4.96 23.50
CA GLY A 521 -30.73 5.90 24.38
C GLY A 521 -30.09 7.27 24.29
N GLY A 522 -30.89 8.28 23.95
CA GLY A 522 -30.44 9.68 24.00
C GLY A 522 -30.11 10.13 25.42
N VAL A 523 -29.47 11.29 25.56
CA VAL A 523 -29.18 11.89 26.87
C VAL A 523 -30.45 12.00 27.71
N GLY A 524 -30.39 11.52 28.96
CA GLY A 524 -31.53 11.45 29.88
C GLY A 524 -32.39 10.17 29.77
N ALA A 525 -32.17 9.31 28.77
CA ALA A 525 -32.82 8.01 28.70
C ALA A 525 -32.35 7.09 29.82
N VAL A 526 -33.23 6.20 30.28
CA VAL A 526 -32.90 5.22 31.34
C VAL A 526 -31.88 4.22 30.79
N CYS A 527 -30.85 3.94 31.58
CA CYS A 527 -29.82 2.97 31.24
C CYS A 527 -29.35 2.20 32.49
N SER A 528 -28.94 0.97 32.28
CA SER A 528 -28.22 0.11 33.23
C SER A 528 -26.80 -0.23 32.77
N SER A 529 -26.46 0.07 31.52
CA SER A 529 -25.14 -0.15 30.93
C SER A 529 -24.79 0.96 29.95
N ASP A 530 -23.50 1.24 29.79
CA ASP A 530 -22.97 2.25 28.88
C ASP A 530 -23.39 2.05 27.44
N PHE A 531 -23.45 0.79 27.01
CA PHE A 531 -23.83 0.40 25.66
C PHE A 531 -25.32 0.59 25.35
N GLN A 532 -26.12 1.06 26.32
CA GLN A 532 -27.51 1.45 26.10
C GLN A 532 -27.65 2.92 25.72
N CYS A 533 -26.57 3.70 25.80
CA CYS A 533 -26.57 5.14 25.55
C CYS A 533 -25.90 5.45 24.22
N SER A 534 -26.47 6.38 23.45
CA SER A 534 -25.86 6.88 22.21
C SER A 534 -24.49 7.54 22.44
N SER A 535 -24.28 8.07 23.64
CA SER A 535 -23.03 8.65 24.11
C SER A 535 -22.07 7.64 24.74
N LEU A 536 -22.43 6.35 24.77
CA LEU A 536 -21.71 5.30 25.50
C LEU A 536 -21.44 5.63 26.98
N CYS A 537 -22.23 6.55 27.54
CA CYS A 537 -22.06 6.97 28.91
C CYS A 537 -23.37 6.87 29.69
N CYS A 538 -23.54 5.74 30.36
CA CYS A 538 -24.56 5.56 31.37
C CYS A 538 -24.03 6.02 32.73
N ASN A 539 -24.68 7.01 33.32
CA ASN A 539 -24.37 7.38 34.69
C ASN A 539 -25.12 6.43 35.63
N GLN A 540 -24.40 5.45 36.18
CA GLN A 540 -24.98 4.44 37.07
C GLN A 540 -25.56 5.04 38.36
N SER A 541 -25.11 6.23 38.79
CA SER A 541 -25.65 6.91 39.97
C SER A 541 -27.02 7.51 39.71
N THR A 542 -27.33 7.90 38.47
CA THR A 542 -28.65 8.44 38.09
C THR A 542 -29.49 7.44 37.31
N GLY A 543 -28.90 6.34 36.84
CA GLY A 543 -29.56 5.36 35.97
C GLY A 543 -29.93 5.93 34.60
N THR A 544 -29.21 6.97 34.12
CA THR A 544 -29.55 7.67 32.88
C THR A 544 -28.34 7.98 32.00
N CYS A 545 -28.56 8.06 30.70
CA CYS A 545 -27.54 8.42 29.72
C CYS A 545 -27.05 9.86 29.90
N ALA A 546 -25.74 10.05 30.02
CA ALA A 546 -25.06 11.33 30.17
C ALA A 546 -24.39 11.75 28.85
N VAL A 547 -24.15 13.05 28.66
CA VAL A 547 -23.43 13.57 27.49
C VAL A 547 -21.95 13.18 27.52
N HIS A 548 -21.42 12.69 26.40
CA HIS A 548 -19.98 12.52 26.20
C HIS A 548 -19.64 12.96 24.77
N LEU A 549 -18.86 14.04 24.64
CA LEU A 549 -18.44 14.65 23.39
C LEU A 549 -16.95 14.99 23.51
N ASN A 550 -16.13 14.39 22.64
CA ASN A 550 -14.69 14.65 22.57
C ASN A 550 -14.33 15.17 21.18
N SER A 551 -14.91 16.30 20.80
CA SER A 551 -14.64 16.97 19.51
C SER A 551 -13.67 18.14 19.69
N ALA A 552 -13.05 18.60 18.60
CA ALA A 552 -12.16 19.76 18.63
C ALA A 552 -12.88 21.04 19.06
N ASP A 553 -14.17 21.18 18.72
CA ASP A 553 -14.97 22.38 18.97
C ASP A 553 -15.68 22.37 20.33
N GLN A 554 -15.96 21.19 20.88
CA GLN A 554 -16.64 21.02 22.16
C GLN A 554 -16.17 19.75 22.87
N LYS A 555 -15.64 19.93 24.08
CA LYS A 555 -15.26 18.85 25.00
C LYS A 555 -16.20 18.84 26.20
N VAL A 556 -17.07 17.84 26.25
CA VAL A 556 -17.98 17.59 27.38
C VAL A 556 -17.81 16.13 27.78
N PHE A 557 -17.21 15.90 28.94
CA PHE A 557 -17.02 14.54 29.46
C PHE A 557 -18.11 14.22 30.48
N CYS A 558 -18.57 12.98 30.49
CA CYS A 558 -19.63 12.57 31.40
C CYS A 558 -19.18 12.37 32.85
N SER A 559 -17.87 12.39 33.11
CA SER A 559 -17.26 12.47 34.44
C SER A 559 -17.76 11.43 35.44
N LYS A 560 -17.66 10.16 35.07
CA LYS A 560 -18.07 9.04 35.93
C LYS A 560 -17.23 8.93 37.18
N SER A 561 -17.89 8.65 38.28
CA SER A 561 -17.21 8.50 39.57
C SER A 561 -16.43 7.19 39.64
N PRO A 562 -15.33 7.13 40.41
CA PRO A 562 -14.64 5.87 40.68
C PRO A 562 -15.61 4.77 41.14
N GLY A 563 -15.41 3.55 40.63
CA GLY A 563 -16.28 2.39 40.86
C GLY A 563 -17.41 2.21 39.84
N GLN A 564 -17.70 3.19 38.99
CA GLN A 564 -18.67 3.05 37.90
C GLN A 564 -18.05 2.37 36.67
N SER A 565 -18.89 1.78 35.82
CA SER A 565 -18.43 1.22 34.54
C SER A 565 -17.85 2.30 33.62
N CYS A 566 -16.87 1.97 32.80
CA CYS A 566 -16.26 2.90 31.86
C CYS A 566 -15.90 2.20 30.56
N VAL A 567 -15.92 2.99 29.47
CA VAL A 567 -15.49 2.54 28.14
C VAL A 567 -14.02 2.90 27.92
N ALA A 568 -13.62 4.11 28.28
CA ALA A 568 -12.25 4.63 28.23
C ALA A 568 -11.98 5.61 29.40
N LYS A 569 -10.72 6.01 29.62
CA LYS A 569 -10.32 6.89 30.74
C LYS A 569 -11.00 8.26 30.71
N GLU A 570 -11.31 8.78 29.54
CA GLU A 570 -11.97 10.08 29.35
C GLU A 570 -13.42 10.07 29.88
N TYR A 571 -14.01 8.89 30.05
CA TYR A 571 -15.33 8.72 30.66
C TYR A 571 -15.25 8.85 32.19
N CYS A 572 -14.08 8.64 32.77
CA CYS A 572 -13.86 8.79 34.20
C CYS A 572 -13.65 10.25 34.58
N ARG A 573 -14.14 10.61 35.78
CA ARG A 573 -13.99 11.94 36.37
C ARG A 573 -12.51 12.29 36.50
N GLN A 574 -12.19 13.56 36.24
CA GLN A 574 -10.86 14.10 36.52
C GLN A 574 -10.69 14.34 38.01
N GLU A 575 -9.56 13.93 38.55
CA GLU A 575 -9.16 14.22 39.92
C GLU A 575 -7.85 15.01 39.91
N ASN A 576 -7.71 15.91 40.87
CA ASN A 576 -6.52 16.74 41.00
C ASN A 576 -5.42 15.91 41.66
N VAL A 577 -4.41 15.56 40.87
CA VAL A 577 -3.30 14.73 41.32
C VAL A 577 -2.06 15.61 41.50
N PRO A 578 -1.34 15.51 42.63
CA PRO A 578 -0.10 16.24 42.81
C PRO A 578 0.97 15.69 41.86
N ASN A 579 1.43 16.52 40.93
CA ASN A 579 2.50 16.21 40.01
C ASN A 579 3.67 17.16 40.24
N CYS A 580 4.86 16.60 40.47
CA CYS A 580 6.06 17.36 40.83
C CYS A 580 6.98 17.52 39.64
N PHE A 581 7.42 18.75 39.39
CA PHE A 581 8.32 19.12 38.30
C PHE A 581 9.52 19.89 38.86
N ILE A 582 10.66 19.73 38.21
CA ILE A 582 11.80 20.64 38.40
C ILE A 582 11.47 21.86 37.55
N VAL A 583 11.20 23.01 38.17
CA VAL A 583 10.82 24.23 37.46
C VAL A 583 11.92 25.28 37.53
N LYS A 584 12.11 26.03 36.45
CA LYS A 584 13.03 27.16 36.39
C LYS A 584 12.53 28.27 37.33
N THR A 585 13.43 28.77 38.17
CA THR A 585 13.15 29.82 39.16
C THR A 585 13.84 31.14 38.84
N GLY A 586 14.71 31.17 37.82
CA GLY A 586 15.36 32.38 37.33
C GLY A 586 16.77 32.12 36.82
N LEU A 587 17.61 33.15 36.86
CA LEU A 587 19.04 33.08 36.57
C LEU A 587 19.83 33.50 37.81
N ASP A 588 20.99 32.88 38.06
CA ASP A 588 21.92 33.33 39.08
C ASP A 588 22.69 34.58 38.64
N GLN A 589 23.58 35.11 39.51
CA GLN A 589 24.36 36.31 39.23
C GLN A 589 25.39 36.14 38.10
N GLN A 590 25.58 34.91 37.62
CA GLN A 590 26.50 34.52 36.55
C GLN A 590 25.75 34.21 35.24
N GLY A 591 24.42 34.28 35.25
CA GLY A 591 23.57 33.99 34.09
C GLY A 591 23.22 32.51 33.90
N THR A 592 23.47 31.67 34.90
CA THR A 592 23.12 30.24 34.88
C THR A 592 21.67 30.03 35.33
N PRO A 593 20.86 29.17 34.68
CA PRO A 593 19.50 28.87 35.12
C PRO A 593 19.47 28.25 36.52
N THR A 594 18.62 28.80 37.38
CA THR A 594 18.28 28.22 38.69
C THR A 594 16.94 27.49 38.60
N CYS A 595 16.76 26.44 39.39
CA CYS A 595 15.56 25.62 39.40
C CYS A 595 15.21 25.11 40.80
N ALA A 596 13.96 24.68 40.99
CA ALA A 596 13.49 24.08 42.22
C ALA A 596 12.42 23.02 41.94
N LEU A 597 12.33 22.00 42.80
CA LEU A 597 11.21 21.05 42.76
C LEU A 597 9.92 21.73 43.26
N ARG A 598 8.89 21.78 42.40
CA ARG A 598 7.56 22.29 42.73
C ARG A 598 6.50 21.27 42.34
N CYS A 599 5.50 21.08 43.19
CA CYS A 599 4.38 20.19 42.90
C CYS A 599 3.12 21.00 42.63
N TYR A 600 2.43 20.67 41.55
CA TYR A 600 1.19 21.29 41.11
C TYR A 600 0.08 20.25 41.06
N ASN A 601 -1.14 20.66 41.39
CA ASN A 601 -2.31 19.79 41.24
C ASN A 601 -2.76 19.82 39.77
N VAL A 602 -2.58 18.70 39.07
CA VAL A 602 -2.94 18.57 37.66
C VAL A 602 -4.25 17.79 37.54
N PRO A 603 -5.30 18.35 36.90
CA PRO A 603 -6.52 17.62 36.60
C PRO A 603 -6.21 16.44 35.69
N THR A 604 -6.35 15.23 36.21
CA THR A 604 -5.99 13.98 35.52
C THR A 604 -7.19 13.04 35.51
N HIS A 605 -7.55 12.49 34.36
CA HIS A 605 -8.64 11.49 34.30
C HIS A 605 -8.30 10.24 35.12
N GLY A 606 -9.30 9.67 35.79
CA GLY A 606 -9.18 8.32 36.35
C GLY A 606 -8.91 7.28 35.26
N GLU A 607 -8.24 6.20 35.62
CA GLU A 607 -7.96 5.10 34.70
C GLU A 607 -9.20 4.22 34.54
N CYS A 608 -9.43 3.72 33.33
CA CYS A 608 -10.49 2.75 33.08
C CYS A 608 -9.91 1.34 33.07
N ARG A 609 -9.96 0.63 34.21
CA ARG A 609 -9.33 -0.69 34.36
C ARG A 609 -10.40 -1.77 34.52
N ASN A 610 -10.35 -2.79 33.66
CA ASN A 610 -11.37 -3.85 33.62
C ASN A 610 -12.80 -3.29 33.50
N GLY A 611 -12.97 -2.23 32.70
CA GLY A 611 -14.26 -1.57 32.51
C GLY A 611 -14.78 -0.82 33.74
N ILE A 612 -13.93 -0.52 34.74
CA ILE A 612 -14.30 0.24 35.95
C ILE A 612 -13.39 1.44 36.13
N CYS A 613 -13.96 2.62 36.43
CA CYS A 613 -13.20 3.81 36.75
C CYS A 613 -12.45 3.63 38.08
N ILE A 614 -11.14 3.80 38.05
CA ILE A 614 -10.29 3.85 39.24
C ILE A 614 -9.66 5.25 39.36
N PRO A 615 -9.42 5.76 40.57
CA PRO A 615 -8.74 7.04 40.75
C PRO A 615 -7.33 7.01 40.13
N PRO A 616 -6.86 8.11 39.54
CA PRO A 616 -5.51 8.18 38.99
C PRO A 616 -4.45 8.07 40.10
N SER A 617 -3.36 7.35 39.83
CA SER A 617 -2.23 7.28 40.77
C SER A 617 -1.37 8.54 40.65
N PRO A 618 -0.87 9.10 41.78
CA PRO A 618 0.16 10.11 41.74
C PRO A 618 1.40 9.63 40.97
N PRO A 619 1.95 10.44 40.06
CA PRO A 619 3.22 10.14 39.44
C PRO A 619 4.35 10.16 40.49
N GLY A 620 5.44 9.44 40.20
CA GLY A 620 6.62 9.45 41.06
C GLY A 620 7.26 10.85 41.12
N VAL A 621 7.71 11.25 42.31
CA VAL A 621 8.41 12.53 42.50
C VAL A 621 9.80 12.45 41.84
N PRO A 622 10.20 13.40 40.99
CA PRO A 622 11.54 13.44 40.42
C PRO A 622 12.61 13.52 41.52
N ILE A 623 13.75 12.89 41.27
CA ILE A 623 14.91 13.00 42.16
C ILE A 623 15.51 14.40 41.97
N PHE A 624 15.61 15.18 43.06
CA PHE A 624 16.15 16.53 43.04
C PHE A 624 17.04 16.77 44.28
N ASP A 625 18.29 17.15 44.07
CA ASP A 625 19.20 17.56 45.14
C ASP A 625 19.13 19.09 45.33
N PRO A 626 18.54 19.60 46.42
CA PRO A 626 18.44 21.03 46.66
C PRO A 626 19.79 21.71 46.96
N LEU A 627 20.84 20.94 47.28
CA LEU A 627 22.19 21.48 47.54
C LEU A 627 23.02 21.59 46.27
N ASN A 628 22.75 20.75 45.26
CA ASN A 628 23.36 20.81 43.93
C ASN A 628 22.28 20.63 42.85
N PRO A 629 21.48 21.67 42.57
CA PRO A 629 20.33 21.56 41.68
C PRO A 629 20.77 21.35 40.23
N ASP A 630 20.39 20.21 39.64
CA ASP A 630 20.51 19.96 38.20
C ASP A 630 19.29 20.55 37.48
N CYS A 631 19.53 21.58 36.68
CA CYS A 631 18.48 22.32 35.98
C CYS A 631 18.40 21.98 34.49
N THR A 632 19.05 20.90 34.04
CA THR A 632 19.11 20.50 32.62
C THR A 632 17.71 20.15 32.08
N ASP A 633 16.89 19.47 32.89
CA ASP A 633 15.52 19.08 32.55
C ASP A 633 14.44 20.01 33.16
N ALA A 634 14.85 21.19 33.64
CA ALA A 634 13.92 22.12 34.27
C ALA A 634 12.94 22.70 33.23
N ILE A 635 11.64 22.66 33.54
CA ILE A 635 10.59 23.24 32.71
C ILE A 635 10.20 24.63 33.21
N ASP A 636 9.54 25.42 32.38
CA ASP A 636 8.91 26.65 32.87
C ASP A 636 7.71 26.32 33.78
N PRO A 637 7.38 27.18 34.76
CA PRO A 637 6.22 26.96 35.63
C PRO A 637 4.96 26.74 34.79
N PRO A 638 4.22 25.64 34.99
CA PRO A 638 3.02 25.37 34.20
C PRO A 638 1.99 26.49 34.39
N THR A 639 1.46 27.03 33.29
CA THR A 639 0.31 27.95 33.33
C THR A 639 -0.95 27.10 33.20
N PHE A 640 -1.65 26.90 34.32
CA PHE A 640 -2.96 26.28 34.27
C PHE A 640 -4.00 27.39 34.02
N PRO A 641 -4.89 27.25 33.03
CA PRO A 641 -6.01 28.18 32.90
C PRO A 641 -6.81 28.16 34.20
N ASP A 642 -7.04 29.34 34.80
CA ASP A 642 -7.97 29.47 35.91
C ASP A 642 -9.32 28.89 35.47
N THR A 643 -9.84 28.00 36.31
CA THR A 643 -11.04 27.17 36.09
C THR A 643 -12.26 27.93 35.58
#